data_AF-A0A1Q6HRS7-F1
#
_entry.id   AF-A0A1Q6HRS7-F1
#
_cell.length_a   1.000
_cell.length_b   1.000
_cell.length_c   1.000
_cell.angle_alpha   90.00
_cell.angle_beta   90.00
_cell.angle_gamma   90.00
#
_symmetry.space_group_name_H-M   'P 1'
#
loop_
_entity.id
_entity.type
_entity.pdbx_description
1 polymer ?
#
loop_
_entity_poly.entity_id
_entity_poly.type
_entity_poly.pdbx_seq_one_letter_code
_entity_poly.pdbx_strand_id
1 'polypeptide(L)'
;MKKTCISLCLIVFAVLQAYAASSWKETRTVVFTPAGSEKTHLLQPDQSISETVTFGQSGIPTRKFLRVIGGVKMPAPFQNRGEEMFRRSEFYIDDNLDSVIRKKDRYSLYFKGEDDNFERHAYYRISGKLLKPGELTVTLPVVKKQGLTVSGNGDFGVEIELFYRKLGRAADDIYDKPDTVLYMPVPEGTGKYQTVSETFTLPENVACAFLRIGGTHFSGECWVEAPRLIQNKKAVCSIPFTKFAQKPDNYNYWIGCNLSTRSWPMWKLEFNGETLFEGNIFDRASNVADFYIPLPSSLHGSGEMKLTLRKEPHRAAYPYELRGLEIIEETARDFEVVSVPEYVAKNASFGILVETNKPNVSLKIKVNGAATPAEQECLFEIPGLHVVEMRAGEVGHAIPLVFDDGSRTEQAQIRQVIDKEAEQIYLSSGDEIYIDKQYTPYDYFFKWYVSNRIGNWYQFRPSYQWSGFRVADPAVIGHYTRLLDQLKIPYAWQVEGRTLAGSRINPSLETLATPMFRGKQAHENDGGYYYWQHFQYQGVFSDMAARNRPYGGIFAKHRPIYTDHGVFIHYDPEGVTDMADGARKLVANFRYSKGPSTRHTGPSTLFRYLYQAGYDWLGAEQMYGPEEIILSSLRGASRAYSRPLYGTLHAMQWGSGPFTDPKHSLRLYMSLAVAYMHGSSHMNTEEALWTDEYMNDRYSVSGKEHLFAQHQMLDFVETHSRRGDLRSNIAVIQGRNDAWKSFGRGSLWSQKGDKWKFNKACESFDLLNVFYPDNIVDGCGPEGWFTSTPYGTVDLLPVEAPQDVMDRYKAMIFLGWNSYDANDFLRIRDFVFKGGTLLLTAAHLNEELQPDQPVRFPADDAVIREMLGENYRQLTTKTEIACGSGKIIYFPQKAYPAETMLKADYVEAMKEIAAKAAGEETCKGWMEAAPSVGFTVWDHSDRRTIYLLNTDWASDQDQRPATFIYKGKKFPVVVRRYHIETIHCADGLAVMPASNTTDILSVCKKENGWVVKVQTTGNDVVQCMNAVTGKVEPIKFDEPGVHEVFVNE
;
A
#
# COMPACT_ATOMS: atom_id res chain seq x y z
N MET A 1 -31.59 -29.44 15.24
CA MET A 1 -32.30 -29.17 16.52
C MET A 1 -31.31 -29.22 17.67
N LYS A 2 -31.03 -28.05 18.27
CA LYS A 2 -30.62 -27.83 19.67
C LYS A 2 -29.64 -28.83 20.31
N LYS A 3 -28.36 -28.46 20.37
CA LYS A 3 -27.66 -28.11 21.64
C LYS A 3 -26.21 -27.64 21.38
N THR A 4 -25.95 -26.40 21.81
CA THR A 4 -24.64 -25.78 22.12
C THR A 4 -23.73 -25.27 20.99
N CYS A 5 -24.29 -24.46 20.09
CA CYS A 5 -23.55 -23.59 19.16
C CYS A 5 -23.22 -22.18 19.71
N ILE A 6 -23.41 -21.86 21.00
CA ILE A 6 -23.37 -20.44 21.48
C ILE A 6 -22.63 -20.24 22.82
N SER A 7 -22.22 -21.29 23.54
CA SER A 7 -21.73 -21.14 24.92
C SER A 7 -20.22 -20.96 25.13
N LEU A 8 -19.36 -21.18 24.11
CA LEU A 8 -17.92 -20.90 24.26
C LEU A 8 -17.50 -19.54 23.67
N CYS A 9 -18.37 -18.89 22.88
CA CYS A 9 -18.11 -17.56 22.32
C CYS A 9 -18.40 -16.40 23.29
N LEU A 10 -18.86 -16.62 24.53
CA LEU A 10 -19.45 -15.52 25.33
C LEU A 10 -19.13 -15.49 26.85
N ILE A 11 -18.31 -16.37 27.43
CA ILE A 11 -18.12 -16.39 28.91
C ILE A 11 -16.67 -16.20 29.41
N VAL A 12 -15.66 -16.05 28.55
CA VAL A 12 -14.31 -15.59 28.98
C VAL A 12 -13.85 -14.35 28.19
N PHE A 13 -14.80 -13.62 27.60
CA PHE A 13 -14.61 -12.21 27.20
C PHE A 13 -15.11 -11.24 28.28
N ALA A 14 -15.52 -11.75 29.43
CA ALA A 14 -16.01 -10.96 30.55
C ALA A 14 -15.42 -11.53 31.85
N VAL A 15 -14.23 -11.03 32.21
CA VAL A 15 -13.70 -10.78 33.56
C VAL A 15 -12.17 -10.71 33.41
N LEU A 16 -11.70 -9.52 33.04
CA LEU A 16 -10.34 -8.92 33.15
C LEU A 16 -10.11 -7.81 32.10
N GLN A 17 -11.12 -7.42 31.31
CA GLN A 17 -11.21 -6.09 30.69
C GLN A 17 -11.61 -5.00 31.73
N ALA A 18 -10.93 -4.98 32.87
CA ALA A 18 -11.08 -3.89 33.82
C ALA A 18 -9.89 -2.94 33.60
N TYR A 19 -10.17 -1.81 32.92
CA TYR A 19 -9.37 -0.57 32.90
C TYR A 19 -8.36 -0.28 31.76
N ALA A 20 -8.44 -0.91 30.59
CA ALA A 20 -7.80 -0.39 29.35
C ALA A 20 -8.81 0.12 28.30
N ALA A 21 -10.07 0.35 28.69
CA ALA A 21 -11.11 0.82 27.76
C ALA A 21 -11.11 2.35 27.70
N SER A 22 -10.97 2.90 26.49
CA SER A 22 -11.29 4.30 26.17
C SER A 22 -12.62 4.70 26.79
N SER A 23 -12.69 5.90 27.38
CA SER A 23 -13.97 6.46 27.85
C SER A 23 -14.81 7.01 26.71
N TRP A 24 -14.14 7.39 25.61
CA TRP A 24 -14.79 7.70 24.35
C TRP A 24 -15.49 6.44 23.86
N LYS A 25 -16.81 6.55 23.66
CA LYS A 25 -17.66 5.45 23.22
C LYS A 25 -18.36 5.85 21.95
N GLU A 26 -18.39 4.91 21.02
CA GLU A 26 -19.19 4.96 19.82
C GLU A 26 -20.38 4.00 19.93
N THR A 27 -21.54 4.45 19.46
CA THR A 27 -22.71 3.60 19.28
C THR A 27 -23.20 3.70 17.84
N ARG A 28 -23.67 2.57 17.31
CA ARG A 28 -24.23 2.45 15.95
C ARG A 28 -25.66 1.95 16.03
N THR A 29 -26.56 2.67 15.39
CA THR A 29 -27.98 2.32 15.26
C THR A 29 -28.33 2.23 13.79
N VAL A 30 -28.73 1.05 13.32
CA VAL A 30 -29.26 0.87 11.97
C VAL A 30 -30.68 1.41 11.94
N VAL A 31 -30.94 2.41 11.10
CA VAL A 31 -32.26 3.05 10.99
C VAL A 31 -33.03 2.66 9.74
N PHE A 32 -32.34 2.24 8.67
CA PHE A 32 -32.96 1.73 7.47
C PHE A 32 -32.16 0.56 6.88
N THR A 33 -32.89 -0.46 6.43
CA THR A 33 -32.42 -1.46 5.47
C THR A 33 -33.53 -1.74 4.45
N PRO A 34 -33.19 -2.06 3.18
CA PRO A 34 -34.17 -2.45 2.17
C PRO A 34 -35.05 -3.62 2.64
N ALA A 35 -36.34 -3.59 2.28
CA ALA A 35 -37.31 -4.60 2.69
C ALA A 35 -37.23 -5.89 1.85
N GLY A 36 -37.56 -7.03 2.45
CA GLY A 36 -37.68 -8.31 1.74
C GLY A 36 -36.33 -8.93 1.33
N SER A 37 -36.28 -9.54 0.14
CA SER A 37 -35.05 -10.11 -0.44
C SER A 37 -34.26 -9.11 -1.30
N GLU A 38 -34.72 -7.86 -1.41
CA GLU A 38 -34.04 -6.82 -2.17
C GLU A 38 -32.76 -6.37 -1.44
N LYS A 39 -31.68 -6.18 -2.19
CA LYS A 39 -30.38 -5.72 -1.64
C LYS A 39 -30.23 -4.20 -1.63
N THR A 40 -31.13 -3.46 -2.28
CA THR A 40 -31.04 -2.01 -2.51
C THR A 40 -32.43 -1.40 -2.64
N HIS A 41 -32.63 -0.18 -2.13
CA HIS A 41 -33.76 0.69 -2.41
C HIS A 41 -33.36 1.77 -3.43
N LEU A 42 -34.07 1.86 -4.55
CA LEU A 42 -33.73 2.79 -5.62
C LEU A 42 -34.38 4.16 -5.39
N LEU A 43 -33.56 5.17 -5.10
CA LEU A 43 -33.99 6.55 -4.92
C LEU A 43 -33.78 7.34 -6.22
N GLN A 44 -34.87 7.84 -6.83
CA GLN A 44 -34.77 8.70 -8.01
C GLN A 44 -34.41 10.14 -7.61
N PRO A 45 -33.86 10.96 -8.53
CA PRO A 45 -33.71 12.39 -8.29
C PRO A 45 -35.04 13.05 -7.90
N ASP A 46 -34.97 13.91 -6.88
CA ASP A 46 -36.06 14.56 -6.14
C ASP A 46 -36.97 13.63 -5.31
N GLN A 47 -36.63 12.35 -5.18
CA GLN A 47 -37.28 11.46 -4.21
C GLN A 47 -36.59 11.50 -2.84
N SER A 48 -37.37 11.14 -1.82
CA SER A 48 -36.92 11.09 -0.44
C SER A 48 -37.29 9.77 0.22
N ILE A 49 -36.49 9.37 1.20
CA ILE A 49 -36.81 8.34 2.18
C ILE A 49 -36.94 8.99 3.56
N SER A 50 -37.94 8.57 4.33
CA SER A 50 -38.20 9.06 5.68
C SER A 50 -38.16 7.90 6.66
N GLU A 51 -37.43 8.05 7.76
CA GLU A 51 -37.39 7.08 8.85
C GLU A 51 -37.56 7.77 10.19
N THR A 52 -38.23 7.09 11.14
CA THR A 52 -38.29 7.60 12.51
C THR A 52 -37.00 7.25 13.24
N VAL A 53 -36.28 8.28 13.65
CA VAL A 53 -35.03 8.14 14.41
C VAL A 53 -35.25 8.58 15.84
N THR A 54 -34.65 7.87 16.78
CA THR A 54 -34.63 8.26 18.20
C THR A 54 -33.19 8.47 18.63
N PHE A 55 -32.87 9.69 19.05
CA PHE A 55 -31.61 10.03 19.68
C PHE A 55 -31.74 9.82 21.19
N GLY A 56 -30.76 9.15 21.79
CA GLY A 56 -30.80 8.83 23.21
C GLY A 56 -30.91 10.09 24.09
N GLN A 57 -31.78 10.06 25.10
CA GLN A 57 -31.80 11.06 26.19
C GLN A 57 -30.70 10.74 27.23
N SER A 58 -29.49 10.43 26.76
CA SER A 58 -28.37 10.26 27.66
C SER A 58 -28.03 11.65 28.23
N GLY A 59 -27.78 11.77 29.53
CA GLY A 59 -27.26 13.01 30.13
C GLY A 59 -25.83 13.35 29.66
N ILE A 60 -25.27 12.56 28.74
CA ILE A 60 -23.93 12.70 28.18
C ILE A 60 -24.07 13.37 26.80
N PRO A 61 -23.37 14.49 26.53
CA PRO A 61 -23.32 15.11 25.21
C PRO A 61 -22.77 14.13 24.16
N THR A 62 -23.34 14.17 22.94
CA THR A 62 -22.89 13.32 21.82
C THR A 62 -22.69 14.12 20.53
N ARG A 63 -21.64 13.77 19.77
CA ARG A 63 -21.50 14.12 18.36
C ARG A 63 -22.13 13.01 17.52
N LYS A 64 -22.83 13.40 16.46
CA LYS A 64 -23.74 12.51 15.73
C LYS A 64 -23.46 12.57 14.23
N PHE A 65 -23.59 11.44 13.56
CA PHE A 65 -23.43 11.33 12.12
C PHE A 65 -24.54 10.45 11.54
N LEU A 66 -25.07 10.86 10.38
CA LEU A 66 -25.80 9.96 9.51
C LEU A 66 -24.80 9.31 8.55
N ARG A 67 -24.65 8.00 8.62
CA ARG A 67 -23.93 7.21 7.62
C ARG A 67 -24.92 6.71 6.57
N VAL A 68 -24.65 7.02 5.32
CA VAL A 68 -25.44 6.60 4.16
C VAL A 68 -24.63 5.56 3.39
N ILE A 69 -25.21 4.38 3.16
CA ILE A 69 -24.54 3.26 2.48
C ILE A 69 -25.26 2.98 1.18
N GLY A 70 -24.54 2.93 0.05
CA GLY A 70 -25.13 2.65 -1.26
C GLY A 70 -24.21 3.04 -2.41
N GLY A 71 -24.77 3.49 -3.53
CA GLY A 71 -23.98 4.09 -4.60
C GLY A 71 -24.86 4.61 -5.74
N VAL A 72 -24.38 5.59 -6.48
CA VAL A 72 -25.04 6.07 -7.69
C VAL A 72 -25.18 4.92 -8.70
N LYS A 73 -26.38 4.76 -9.26
CA LYS A 73 -26.61 3.88 -10.39
C LYS A 73 -26.03 4.52 -11.64
N MET A 74 -24.80 4.14 -11.98
CA MET A 74 -24.08 4.76 -13.09
C MET A 74 -24.84 4.62 -14.43
N PRO A 75 -24.90 5.68 -15.25
CA PRO A 75 -25.64 5.67 -16.51
C PRO A 75 -24.88 4.92 -17.62
N ALA A 76 -25.56 4.58 -18.71
CA ALA A 76 -24.89 4.13 -19.92
C ALA A 76 -24.04 5.26 -20.57
N PRO A 77 -22.84 4.97 -21.09
CA PRO A 77 -22.14 3.68 -21.17
C PRO A 77 -21.19 3.39 -19.98
N PHE A 78 -21.36 4.09 -18.86
CA PHE A 78 -20.51 4.02 -17.67
C PHE A 78 -21.10 3.12 -16.57
N GLN A 79 -22.01 2.19 -16.89
CA GLN A 79 -22.80 1.48 -15.89
C GLN A 79 -21.98 0.70 -14.85
N ASN A 80 -20.77 0.27 -15.24
CA ASN A 80 -19.87 -0.48 -14.36
C ASN A 80 -19.14 0.46 -13.40
N ARG A 81 -19.10 0.07 -12.12
CA ARG A 81 -18.28 0.70 -11.08
C ARG A 81 -16.94 -0.02 -10.95
N GLY A 82 -16.07 0.47 -10.06
CA GLY A 82 -14.76 -0.10 -9.78
C GLY A 82 -13.61 0.79 -10.23
N GLU A 83 -12.40 0.44 -9.78
CA GLU A 83 -11.23 1.31 -9.90
C GLU A 83 -10.98 1.75 -11.36
N GLU A 84 -10.88 0.76 -12.24
CA GLU A 84 -10.56 0.97 -13.65
C GLU A 84 -11.62 1.81 -14.38
N MET A 85 -12.91 1.56 -14.10
CA MET A 85 -14.02 2.18 -14.81
C MET A 85 -14.15 3.67 -14.47
N PHE A 86 -13.92 4.04 -13.22
CA PHE A 86 -13.89 5.44 -12.81
C PHE A 86 -12.77 6.20 -13.54
N ARG A 87 -11.54 5.65 -13.56
CA ARG A 87 -10.39 6.28 -14.24
C ARG A 87 -10.61 6.46 -15.74
N ARG A 88 -11.36 5.55 -16.37
CA ARG A 88 -11.71 5.60 -17.80
C ARG A 88 -12.87 6.56 -18.13
N SER A 89 -13.52 7.16 -17.13
CA SER A 89 -14.74 7.96 -17.34
C SER A 89 -14.80 9.31 -16.61
N GLU A 90 -13.98 9.53 -15.58
CA GLU A 90 -14.02 10.77 -14.78
C GLU A 90 -13.76 12.06 -15.57
N PHE A 91 -13.10 11.94 -16.73
CA PHE A 91 -12.67 13.06 -17.56
C PHE A 91 -13.66 13.38 -18.70
N TYR A 92 -14.82 12.74 -18.78
CA TYR A 92 -15.81 13.11 -19.79
C TYR A 92 -16.61 14.34 -19.37
N ILE A 93 -16.93 15.20 -20.35
CA ILE A 93 -17.72 16.42 -20.15
C ILE A 93 -19.24 16.17 -20.13
N ASP A 94 -19.67 14.92 -20.35
CA ASP A 94 -21.08 14.53 -20.58
C ASP A 94 -22.07 15.07 -19.55
N ASP A 95 -21.66 15.14 -18.27
CA ASP A 95 -22.56 15.49 -17.16
C ASP A 95 -22.92 16.98 -17.12
N ASN A 96 -22.12 17.81 -17.82
CA ASN A 96 -22.29 19.26 -17.91
C ASN A 96 -22.70 19.72 -19.32
N LEU A 97 -23.13 18.81 -20.20
CA LEU A 97 -23.70 19.18 -21.50
C LEU A 97 -25.19 19.55 -21.38
N ASP A 98 -25.52 20.82 -21.61
CA ASP A 98 -26.89 21.34 -21.56
C ASP A 98 -27.48 21.48 -22.97
N SER A 99 -28.58 20.76 -23.24
CA SER A 99 -29.32 20.85 -24.52
C SER A 99 -30.49 21.84 -24.50
N VAL A 100 -30.79 22.44 -23.35
CA VAL A 100 -31.88 23.39 -23.13
C VAL A 100 -31.36 24.82 -23.24
N ILE A 101 -30.30 25.17 -22.51
CA ILE A 101 -29.70 26.51 -22.52
C ILE A 101 -28.64 26.59 -23.62
N ARG A 102 -29.11 26.68 -24.87
CA ARG A 102 -28.27 26.78 -26.08
C ARG A 102 -28.92 27.66 -27.14
N LYS A 103 -28.18 28.01 -28.19
CA LYS A 103 -28.71 28.82 -29.31
C LYS A 103 -28.22 28.38 -30.71
N LYS A 104 -26.93 28.12 -30.94
CA LYS A 104 -26.40 27.70 -32.26
C LYS A 104 -25.97 26.23 -32.29
N ASP A 105 -25.40 25.71 -31.20
CA ASP A 105 -24.88 24.34 -31.14
C ASP A 105 -25.91 23.33 -30.62
N ARG A 106 -25.60 22.03 -30.68
CA ARG A 106 -26.46 20.99 -30.08
C ARG A 106 -26.46 21.05 -28.55
N TYR A 107 -25.30 21.39 -27.99
CA TYR A 107 -25.07 21.49 -26.55
C TYR A 107 -24.29 22.77 -26.27
N SER A 108 -24.60 23.42 -25.14
CA SER A 108 -23.65 24.28 -24.45
C SER A 108 -22.97 23.46 -23.34
N LEU A 109 -21.76 23.87 -22.96
CA LEU A 109 -21.09 23.35 -21.78
C LEU A 109 -21.41 24.26 -20.60
N TYR A 110 -21.90 23.66 -19.52
CA TYR A 110 -22.30 24.33 -18.29
C TYR A 110 -21.18 24.30 -17.26
N PHE A 111 -20.89 25.46 -16.67
CA PHE A 111 -19.96 25.61 -15.57
C PHE A 111 -20.69 26.24 -14.39
N LYS A 112 -20.51 25.65 -13.21
CA LYS A 112 -20.92 26.21 -11.92
C LYS A 112 -19.73 26.11 -10.97
N GLY A 113 -19.42 27.20 -10.31
CA GLY A 113 -18.32 27.31 -9.35
C GLY A 113 -18.78 27.98 -8.06
N GLU A 114 -18.04 27.70 -6.99
CA GLU A 114 -18.28 28.23 -5.64
C GLU A 114 -16.99 28.83 -5.05
N ASP A 115 -16.20 29.51 -5.89
CA ASP A 115 -14.83 29.96 -5.58
C ASP A 115 -13.87 28.82 -5.22
N ASP A 116 -14.13 27.64 -5.80
CA ASP A 116 -13.32 26.44 -5.63
C ASP A 116 -11.85 26.71 -5.98
N ASN A 117 -10.95 26.30 -5.10
CA ASN A 117 -9.52 26.44 -5.35
C ASN A 117 -9.00 25.51 -6.44
N PHE A 118 -9.84 24.66 -7.04
CA PHE A 118 -9.49 23.69 -8.09
C PHE A 118 -10.15 24.02 -9.42
N GLU A 119 -9.50 23.58 -10.49
CA GLU A 119 -9.93 23.90 -11.83
C GLU A 119 -11.22 23.18 -12.24
N ARG A 120 -12.02 23.84 -13.06
CA ARG A 120 -13.13 23.26 -13.83
C ARG A 120 -12.94 23.66 -15.29
N HIS A 121 -12.18 22.85 -16.01
CA HIS A 121 -11.79 23.12 -17.39
C HIS A 121 -12.19 21.98 -18.31
N ALA A 122 -12.55 22.32 -19.55
CA ALA A 122 -12.56 21.40 -20.68
C ALA A 122 -11.40 21.71 -21.62
N TYR A 123 -10.78 20.67 -22.15
CA TYR A 123 -9.52 20.70 -22.88
C TYR A 123 -9.64 20.09 -24.26
N TYR A 124 -8.96 20.66 -25.25
CA TYR A 124 -8.91 20.16 -26.63
C TYR A 124 -7.56 20.48 -27.28
N ARG A 125 -7.00 19.54 -28.04
CA ARG A 125 -5.75 19.75 -28.80
C ARG A 125 -6.04 20.06 -30.25
N ILE A 126 -5.42 21.11 -30.77
CA ILE A 126 -5.49 21.52 -32.18
C ILE A 126 -4.12 21.30 -32.81
N SER A 127 -4.08 20.48 -33.87
CA SER A 127 -2.85 20.26 -34.63
C SER A 127 -2.38 21.56 -35.27
N GLY A 128 -1.09 21.89 -35.15
CA GLY A 128 -0.53 23.09 -35.78
C GLY A 128 -0.55 23.05 -37.30
N LYS A 129 -0.77 21.89 -37.93
CA LYS A 129 -1.01 21.78 -39.38
C LYS A 129 -2.29 22.52 -39.82
N LEU A 130 -3.23 22.73 -38.90
CA LEU A 130 -4.47 23.46 -39.16
C LEU A 130 -4.31 24.97 -38.95
N LEU A 131 -3.27 25.39 -38.23
CA LEU A 131 -3.00 26.78 -37.87
C LEU A 131 -2.03 27.42 -38.87
N LYS A 132 -2.31 28.66 -39.25
CA LYS A 132 -1.44 29.48 -40.11
C LYS A 132 -0.85 30.65 -39.31
N PRO A 133 0.33 31.17 -39.66
CA PRO A 133 0.80 32.43 -39.10
C PRO A 133 -0.15 33.58 -39.39
N GLY A 134 -0.11 34.60 -38.53
CA GLY A 134 -0.92 35.82 -38.65
C GLY A 134 -2.13 35.83 -37.71
N GLU A 135 -3.14 36.62 -38.04
CA GLU A 135 -4.30 36.84 -37.18
C GLU A 135 -5.11 35.56 -36.95
N LEU A 136 -5.45 35.30 -35.69
CA LEU A 136 -6.39 34.29 -35.22
C LEU A 136 -7.46 34.98 -34.40
N THR A 137 -8.69 35.02 -34.90
CA THR A 137 -9.84 35.45 -34.11
C THR A 137 -10.47 34.24 -33.42
N VAL A 138 -10.58 34.30 -32.10
CA VAL A 138 -11.25 33.30 -31.27
C VAL A 138 -12.59 33.88 -30.85
N THR A 139 -13.66 33.12 -31.07
CA THR A 139 -15.02 33.54 -30.75
C THR A 139 -15.74 32.48 -29.93
N LEU A 140 -16.26 32.85 -28.77
CA LEU A 140 -17.35 32.11 -28.12
C LEU A 140 -18.67 32.63 -28.71
N PRO A 141 -19.34 31.83 -29.57
CA PRO A 141 -20.43 32.35 -30.38
C PRO A 141 -21.67 32.66 -29.54
N VAL A 142 -21.79 32.04 -28.36
CA VAL A 142 -22.85 32.20 -27.38
C VAL A 142 -22.26 31.98 -25.98
N VAL A 143 -22.41 32.99 -25.13
CA VAL A 143 -22.13 32.96 -23.69
C VAL A 143 -23.38 33.44 -22.95
N LYS A 144 -23.81 32.70 -21.93
CA LYS A 144 -24.84 33.13 -20.97
C LYS A 144 -24.25 33.03 -19.57
N LYS A 145 -24.61 33.97 -18.70
CA LYS A 145 -23.99 34.11 -17.37
C LYS A 145 -25.05 34.40 -16.33
N GLN A 146 -24.89 33.86 -15.13
CA GLN A 146 -25.72 34.18 -13.99
C GLN A 146 -24.84 34.28 -12.74
N GLY A 147 -24.64 35.51 -12.27
CA GLY A 147 -23.82 35.78 -11.09
C GLY A 147 -22.37 35.36 -11.24
N LEU A 148 -21.82 35.32 -12.47
CA LEU A 148 -20.43 34.91 -12.68
C LEU A 148 -19.48 35.93 -12.04
N THR A 149 -18.66 35.51 -11.10
CA THR A 149 -17.59 36.33 -10.52
C THR A 149 -16.27 35.56 -10.51
N VAL A 150 -15.14 36.27 -10.57
CA VAL A 150 -13.81 35.67 -10.54
C VAL A 150 -12.98 36.34 -9.44
N SER A 151 -12.45 35.54 -8.52
CA SER A 151 -11.61 36.02 -7.43
C SER A 151 -10.24 36.47 -7.95
N GLY A 152 -9.48 37.23 -7.15
CA GLY A 152 -8.22 37.85 -7.60
C GLY A 152 -7.12 36.87 -8.09
N ASN A 153 -7.17 35.60 -7.64
CA ASN A 153 -6.26 34.55 -8.08
C ASN A 153 -6.93 33.56 -9.06
N GLY A 154 -8.12 33.89 -9.54
CA GLY A 154 -8.93 33.03 -10.40
C GLY A 154 -8.90 33.43 -11.87
N ASP A 155 -9.58 32.61 -12.66
CA ASP A 155 -9.78 32.82 -14.08
C ASP A 155 -11.14 32.27 -14.52
N PHE A 156 -11.71 32.85 -15.59
CA PHE A 156 -12.79 32.21 -16.33
C PHE A 156 -12.78 32.69 -17.79
N GLY A 157 -12.50 31.79 -18.72
CA GLY A 157 -12.35 32.17 -20.12
C GLY A 157 -11.88 31.06 -21.03
N VAL A 158 -11.29 31.47 -22.16
CA VAL A 158 -10.61 30.59 -23.10
C VAL A 158 -9.12 30.87 -23.06
N GLU A 159 -8.32 29.85 -22.80
CA GLU A 159 -6.86 29.92 -22.90
C GLU A 159 -6.38 29.04 -24.06
N ILE A 160 -5.42 29.55 -24.83
CA ILE A 160 -4.72 28.83 -25.89
C ILE A 160 -3.23 28.80 -25.54
N GLU A 161 -2.77 27.63 -25.12
CA GLU A 161 -1.36 27.32 -24.99
C GLU A 161 -0.77 27.00 -26.37
N LEU A 162 0.28 27.71 -26.76
CA LEU A 162 1.00 27.49 -28.01
C LEU A 162 2.33 26.80 -27.74
N PHE A 163 2.58 25.73 -28.50
CA PHE A 163 3.84 25.00 -28.49
C PHE A 163 4.55 25.20 -29.82
N TYR A 164 5.80 25.65 -29.78
CA TYR A 164 6.60 25.92 -30.98
C TYR A 164 7.36 24.68 -31.45
N ARG A 165 7.65 24.63 -32.75
CA ARG A 165 8.52 23.63 -33.35
C ARG A 165 9.93 23.83 -32.79
N LYS A 166 10.46 22.78 -32.15
CA LYS A 166 11.81 22.71 -31.60
C LYS A 166 12.47 21.41 -32.06
N LEU A 167 13.79 21.42 -32.17
CA LEU A 167 14.54 20.20 -32.45
C LEU A 167 14.22 19.15 -31.36
N GLY A 168 13.83 17.95 -31.77
CA GLY A 168 13.49 16.84 -30.87
C GLY A 168 12.08 16.86 -30.26
N ARG A 169 11.23 17.86 -30.56
CA ARG A 169 9.82 17.88 -30.11
C ARG A 169 8.90 17.25 -31.16
N ALA A 170 8.07 16.29 -30.76
CA ALA A 170 7.03 15.74 -31.62
C ALA A 170 5.89 16.75 -31.86
N ALA A 171 5.22 16.67 -33.02
CA ALA A 171 4.30 17.72 -33.49
C ALA A 171 3.13 18.02 -32.54
N ASP A 172 2.62 16.98 -31.87
CA ASP A 172 1.45 17.05 -31.00
C ASP A 172 1.81 17.00 -29.50
N ASP A 173 3.09 17.15 -29.17
CA ASP A 173 3.59 17.02 -27.80
C ASP A 173 3.35 18.29 -26.98
N ILE A 174 2.56 18.14 -25.92
CA ILE A 174 2.18 19.21 -24.98
C ILE A 174 2.78 19.03 -23.58
N TYR A 175 3.76 18.15 -23.40
CA TYR A 175 4.29 17.78 -22.09
C TYR A 175 5.02 18.93 -21.38
N ASP A 176 5.76 19.74 -22.13
CA ASP A 176 6.55 20.85 -21.61
C ASP A 176 5.65 22.02 -21.17
N LYS A 177 6.23 23.05 -20.55
CA LYS A 177 5.53 24.34 -20.42
C LYS A 177 5.25 24.92 -21.82
N PRO A 178 4.09 25.60 -22.02
CA PRO A 178 3.80 26.27 -23.27
C PRO A 178 4.82 27.37 -23.56
N ASP A 179 5.10 27.61 -24.84
CA ASP A 179 6.01 28.68 -25.27
C ASP A 179 5.33 30.04 -25.20
N THR A 180 4.01 30.07 -25.41
CA THR A 180 3.19 31.28 -25.28
C THR A 180 1.78 30.89 -24.86
N VAL A 181 1.14 31.75 -24.08
CA VAL A 181 -0.24 31.58 -23.63
C VAL A 181 -1.04 32.77 -24.13
N LEU A 182 -2.15 32.49 -24.81
CA LEU A 182 -3.13 33.49 -25.22
C LEU A 182 -4.36 33.31 -24.35
N TYR A 183 -4.96 34.40 -23.87
CA TYR A 183 -6.09 34.33 -22.94
C TYR A 183 -7.19 35.30 -23.36
N MET A 184 -8.41 34.78 -23.46
CA MET A 184 -9.63 35.55 -23.72
C MET A 184 -10.59 35.40 -22.53
N PRO A 185 -10.74 36.42 -21.67
CA PRO A 185 -11.64 36.36 -20.53
C PRO A 185 -13.11 36.38 -20.95
N VAL A 186 -13.96 35.70 -20.18
CA VAL A 186 -15.42 35.91 -20.24
C VAL A 186 -15.78 36.99 -19.22
N PRO A 187 -16.49 38.06 -19.62
CA PRO A 187 -16.84 39.13 -18.69
C PRO A 187 -17.73 38.66 -17.55
N GLU A 188 -17.44 39.06 -16.31
CA GLU A 188 -18.23 38.80 -15.10
C GLU A 188 -19.68 39.35 -15.17
N GLY A 189 -20.52 38.94 -14.22
CA GLY A 189 -21.89 39.40 -14.02
C GLY A 189 -22.97 38.53 -14.66
N THR A 190 -24.22 39.02 -14.62
CA THR A 190 -25.41 38.34 -15.17
C THR A 190 -25.78 38.90 -16.53
N GLY A 191 -26.14 38.04 -17.49
CA GLY A 191 -26.52 38.51 -18.83
C GLY A 191 -27.25 37.50 -19.70
N LYS A 192 -27.93 38.01 -20.73
CA LYS A 192 -28.51 37.21 -21.82
C LYS A 192 -27.39 36.69 -22.75
N TYR A 193 -27.78 35.89 -23.74
CA TYR A 193 -26.86 35.39 -24.76
C TYR A 193 -26.08 36.51 -25.44
N GLN A 194 -24.75 36.47 -25.32
CA GLN A 194 -23.82 37.39 -25.98
C GLN A 194 -22.74 36.63 -26.74
N THR A 195 -22.05 37.31 -27.63
CA THR A 195 -20.85 36.81 -28.29
C THR A 195 -19.64 37.46 -27.64
N VAL A 196 -18.61 36.68 -27.32
CA VAL A 196 -17.33 37.16 -26.81
C VAL A 196 -16.26 36.79 -27.83
N SER A 197 -15.36 37.71 -28.17
CA SER A 197 -14.33 37.47 -29.19
C SER A 197 -13.08 38.28 -28.94
N GLU A 198 -11.95 37.71 -29.30
CA GLU A 198 -10.64 38.35 -29.22
C GLU A 198 -9.77 37.91 -30.39
N THR A 199 -8.87 38.78 -30.84
CA THR A 199 -7.97 38.49 -31.96
C THR A 199 -6.53 38.49 -31.47
N PHE A 200 -5.84 37.40 -31.74
CA PHE A 200 -4.44 37.18 -31.41
C PHE A 200 -3.59 37.08 -32.68
N THR A 201 -2.28 37.20 -32.53
CA THR A 201 -1.33 36.97 -33.63
C THR A 201 -0.56 35.68 -33.39
N LEU A 202 -0.63 34.74 -34.33
CA LEU A 202 0.12 33.48 -34.28
C LEU A 202 1.47 33.59 -35.00
N PRO A 203 2.55 33.01 -34.44
CA PRO A 203 3.85 32.94 -35.11
C PRO A 203 3.88 31.82 -36.17
N GLU A 204 4.93 31.81 -37.01
CA GLU A 204 5.10 30.85 -38.12
C GLU A 204 5.45 29.42 -37.68
N ASN A 205 5.97 29.28 -36.46
CA ASN A 205 6.57 28.05 -35.96
C ASN A 205 5.69 27.29 -34.96
N VAL A 206 4.37 27.48 -34.94
CA VAL A 206 3.47 26.69 -34.07
C VAL A 206 3.48 25.20 -34.48
N ALA A 207 3.77 24.32 -33.53
CA ALA A 207 3.72 22.86 -33.66
C ALA A 207 2.30 22.33 -33.36
N CYS A 208 1.73 22.74 -32.24
CA CYS A 208 0.34 22.49 -31.86
C CYS A 208 -0.15 23.58 -30.90
N ALA A 209 -1.48 23.64 -30.73
CA ALA A 209 -2.12 24.49 -29.75
C ALA A 209 -2.99 23.63 -28.82
N PHE A 210 -3.00 23.96 -27.54
CA PHE A 210 -3.82 23.30 -26.54
C PHE A 210 -4.81 24.31 -25.95
N LEU A 211 -6.09 24.05 -26.20
CA LEU A 211 -7.19 24.92 -25.86
C LEU A 211 -7.80 24.46 -24.54
N ARG A 212 -8.01 25.37 -23.59
CA ARG A 212 -8.85 25.13 -22.42
C ARG A 212 -9.94 26.18 -22.29
N ILE A 213 -11.10 25.77 -21.78
CA ILE A 213 -12.25 26.65 -21.48
C ILE A 213 -12.83 26.32 -20.12
N GLY A 214 -13.19 27.35 -19.35
CA GLY A 214 -13.70 27.23 -17.99
C GLY A 214 -12.92 28.14 -17.04
N GLY A 215 -12.80 27.74 -15.77
CA GLY A 215 -12.10 28.55 -14.77
C GLY A 215 -11.69 27.85 -13.48
N THR A 216 -10.96 28.59 -12.66
CA THR A 216 -10.57 28.29 -11.27
C THR A 216 -10.92 29.51 -10.40
N HIS A 217 -11.29 29.33 -9.13
CA HIS A 217 -11.65 30.45 -8.24
C HIS A 217 -12.71 31.39 -8.84
N PHE A 218 -13.78 30.80 -9.38
CA PHE A 218 -14.94 31.52 -9.89
C PHE A 218 -16.21 31.09 -9.15
N SER A 219 -17.18 31.99 -9.06
CA SER A 219 -18.50 31.72 -8.49
C SER A 219 -19.60 31.96 -9.52
N GLY A 220 -20.76 31.34 -9.31
CA GLY A 220 -21.91 31.49 -10.18
C GLY A 220 -21.89 30.55 -11.38
N GLU A 221 -22.70 30.87 -12.38
CA GLU A 221 -23.04 29.97 -13.48
C GLU A 221 -22.69 30.57 -14.85
N CYS A 222 -22.15 29.74 -15.74
CA CYS A 222 -21.86 30.11 -17.12
C CYS A 222 -22.16 28.98 -18.11
N TRP A 223 -22.79 29.33 -19.23
CA TRP A 223 -22.99 28.44 -20.37
C TRP A 223 -22.23 28.98 -21.57
N VAL A 224 -21.44 28.11 -22.19
CA VAL A 224 -20.63 28.44 -23.36
C VAL A 224 -20.89 27.44 -24.48
N GLU A 225 -21.07 27.93 -25.70
CA GLU A 225 -21.01 27.08 -26.89
C GLU A 225 -19.57 26.94 -27.38
N ALA A 226 -19.30 25.92 -28.20
CA ALA A 226 -17.92 25.55 -28.53
C ALA A 226 -17.15 26.72 -29.19
N PRO A 227 -15.89 26.96 -28.81
CA PRO A 227 -15.06 28.01 -29.42
C PRO A 227 -14.96 27.87 -30.95
N ARG A 228 -14.98 29.01 -31.65
CA ARG A 228 -14.74 29.11 -33.09
C ARG A 228 -13.42 29.82 -33.33
N LEU A 229 -12.48 29.12 -33.95
CA LEU A 229 -11.19 29.67 -34.34
C LEU A 229 -11.24 30.05 -35.81
N ILE A 230 -11.01 31.32 -36.14
CA ILE A 230 -11.16 31.87 -37.49
C ILE A 230 -9.84 32.49 -37.94
N GLN A 231 -9.37 32.09 -39.13
CA GLN A 231 -8.25 32.70 -39.83
C GLN A 231 -8.63 32.96 -41.29
N ASN A 232 -8.25 34.12 -41.84
CA ASN A 232 -8.60 34.50 -43.21
C ASN A 232 -10.10 34.34 -43.52
N LYS A 233 -10.96 34.72 -42.57
CA LYS A 233 -12.43 34.59 -42.62
C LYS A 233 -12.95 33.15 -42.77
N LYS A 234 -12.13 32.12 -42.51
CA LYS A 234 -12.51 30.70 -42.53
C LYS A 234 -12.28 30.06 -41.16
N ALA A 235 -13.15 29.13 -40.78
CA ALA A 235 -12.93 28.34 -39.57
C ALA A 235 -11.71 27.43 -39.73
N VAL A 236 -10.86 27.38 -38.71
CA VAL A 236 -9.67 26.51 -38.64
C VAL A 236 -10.08 25.04 -38.61
N CYS A 237 -11.00 24.70 -37.71
CA CYS A 237 -11.54 23.35 -37.53
C CYS A 237 -12.92 23.41 -36.84
N SER A 238 -13.60 22.26 -36.77
CA SER A 238 -14.84 22.10 -36.01
C SER A 238 -14.55 21.27 -34.75
N ILE A 239 -14.85 21.84 -33.59
CA ILE A 239 -14.57 21.24 -32.26
C ILE A 239 -15.84 21.24 -31.39
N PRO A 240 -16.94 20.63 -31.84
CA PRO A 240 -18.21 20.72 -31.13
C PRO A 240 -18.15 20.04 -29.75
N PHE A 241 -18.89 20.56 -28.78
CA PHE A 241 -19.18 19.82 -27.55
C PHE A 241 -20.18 18.70 -27.86
N THR A 242 -19.78 17.45 -27.60
CA THR A 242 -20.57 16.25 -27.90
C THR A 242 -20.46 15.26 -26.76
N LYS A 243 -21.48 14.42 -26.60
CA LYS A 243 -21.43 13.25 -25.70
C LYS A 243 -20.34 12.28 -26.13
N PHE A 244 -19.76 11.54 -25.19
CA PHE A 244 -18.71 10.55 -25.47
C PHE A 244 -19.09 9.56 -26.59
N ALA A 245 -20.33 9.08 -26.60
CA ALA A 245 -20.84 8.15 -27.63
C ALA A 245 -20.94 8.77 -29.03
N GLN A 246 -20.84 10.09 -29.15
CA GLN A 246 -20.96 10.88 -30.38
C GLN A 246 -19.63 11.55 -30.75
N LYS A 247 -18.52 11.16 -30.12
CA LYS A 247 -17.21 11.77 -30.36
C LYS A 247 -16.84 11.69 -31.85
N PRO A 248 -16.36 12.80 -32.45
CA PRO A 248 -15.99 12.83 -33.86
C PRO A 248 -14.62 12.19 -34.13
N ASP A 249 -13.80 12.03 -33.09
CA ASP A 249 -12.42 11.53 -33.15
C ASP A 249 -12.12 10.72 -31.86
N ASN A 250 -11.34 9.65 -31.98
CA ASN A 250 -11.00 8.76 -30.86
C ASN A 250 -9.80 9.25 -30.02
N TYR A 251 -9.02 10.20 -30.52
CA TYR A 251 -7.81 10.75 -29.90
C TYR A 251 -7.96 12.23 -29.52
N ASN A 252 -8.63 13.03 -30.34
CA ASN A 252 -8.80 14.47 -30.15
C ASN A 252 -10.28 14.84 -29.94
N TYR A 253 -10.76 14.65 -28.72
CA TYR A 253 -12.08 15.07 -28.27
C TYR A 253 -11.96 15.86 -26.95
N TRP A 254 -13.03 16.56 -26.58
CA TRP A 254 -13.05 17.36 -25.36
C TRP A 254 -12.96 16.48 -24.11
N ILE A 255 -11.98 16.77 -23.26
CA ILE A 255 -11.83 16.13 -21.94
C ILE A 255 -11.94 17.18 -20.84
N GLY A 256 -12.57 16.83 -19.73
CA GLY A 256 -12.82 17.69 -18.60
C GLY A 256 -11.98 17.33 -17.38
N CYS A 257 -11.53 18.34 -16.64
CA CYS A 257 -11.04 18.19 -15.27
C CYS A 257 -12.10 18.74 -14.31
N ASN A 258 -12.51 17.93 -13.32
CA ASN A 258 -13.61 18.24 -12.39
C ASN A 258 -14.95 18.62 -13.06
N LEU A 259 -15.26 18.02 -14.22
CA LEU A 259 -16.53 18.19 -14.94
C LEU A 259 -17.41 16.94 -14.96
N SER A 260 -16.98 15.80 -14.40
CA SER A 260 -17.90 14.68 -14.15
C SER A 260 -18.56 14.85 -12.79
N THR A 261 -19.86 15.11 -12.78
CA THR A 261 -20.67 15.31 -11.57
C THR A 261 -21.47 14.08 -11.17
N ARG A 262 -21.42 12.98 -11.96
CA ARG A 262 -22.07 11.71 -11.61
C ARG A 262 -21.64 11.15 -10.26
N SER A 263 -20.41 11.46 -9.83
CA SER A 263 -19.85 11.08 -8.53
C SER A 263 -20.05 12.16 -7.45
N TRP A 264 -20.85 13.19 -7.69
CA TRP A 264 -21.15 14.27 -6.74
C TRP A 264 -22.66 14.48 -6.61
N PRO A 265 -23.45 13.45 -6.25
CA PRO A 265 -24.88 13.63 -6.00
C PRO A 265 -25.15 14.71 -4.95
N MET A 266 -26.21 15.49 -5.16
CA MET A 266 -26.68 16.48 -4.21
C MET A 266 -27.67 15.85 -3.24
N TRP A 267 -27.45 16.03 -1.95
CA TRP A 267 -28.28 15.49 -0.88
C TRP A 267 -28.90 16.61 -0.08
N LYS A 268 -30.14 16.40 0.37
CA LYS A 268 -30.80 17.22 1.38
C LYS A 268 -31.25 16.33 2.53
N LEU A 269 -30.85 16.66 3.75
CA LEU A 269 -31.26 15.98 4.97
C LEU A 269 -32.14 16.90 5.80
N GLU A 270 -33.30 16.40 6.21
CA GLU A 270 -34.26 17.13 7.05
C GLU A 270 -34.58 16.32 8.31
N PHE A 271 -34.86 17.02 9.42
CA PHE A 271 -35.38 16.42 10.66
C PHE A 271 -36.61 17.20 11.12
N ASN A 272 -37.76 16.54 11.25
CA ASN A 272 -39.06 17.17 11.54
C ASN A 272 -39.37 18.40 10.65
N GLY A 273 -38.94 18.35 9.38
CA GLY A 273 -39.12 19.42 8.40
C GLY A 273 -38.06 20.53 8.42
N GLU A 274 -37.14 20.54 9.38
CA GLU A 274 -36.00 21.48 9.40
C GLU A 274 -34.84 20.91 8.56
N THR A 275 -34.23 21.73 7.69
CA THR A 275 -33.09 21.30 6.87
C THR A 275 -31.80 21.31 7.69
N LEU A 276 -31.21 20.13 7.88
CA LEU A 276 -29.95 19.96 8.60
C LEU A 276 -28.72 20.06 7.68
N PHE A 277 -28.87 19.62 6.43
CA PHE A 277 -27.80 19.63 5.43
C PHE A 277 -28.40 19.74 4.02
N GLU A 278 -27.78 20.52 3.15
CA GLU A 278 -28.03 20.50 1.70
C GLU A 278 -26.70 20.76 0.96
N GLY A 279 -26.25 19.79 0.15
CA GLY A 279 -24.96 19.91 -0.54
C GLY A 279 -24.55 18.66 -1.34
N ASN A 280 -23.49 18.79 -2.13
CA ASN A 280 -22.92 17.67 -2.90
C ASN A 280 -21.97 16.84 -2.03
N ILE A 281 -22.11 15.51 -2.08
CA ILE A 281 -21.21 14.58 -1.39
C ILE A 281 -20.63 13.61 -2.42
N PHE A 282 -19.36 13.27 -2.27
CA PHE A 282 -18.69 12.36 -3.19
C PHE A 282 -19.22 10.92 -3.07
N ASP A 283 -19.53 10.32 -4.22
CA ASP A 283 -19.82 8.89 -4.38
C ASP A 283 -18.61 8.19 -5.01
N ARG A 284 -17.91 7.41 -4.18
CA ARG A 284 -16.63 6.79 -4.51
C ARG A 284 -16.73 5.68 -5.56
N ALA A 285 -15.63 5.36 -6.22
CA ALA A 285 -15.61 4.40 -7.32
C ALA A 285 -16.01 2.95 -6.97
N SER A 286 -15.93 2.56 -5.69
CA SER A 286 -16.21 1.19 -5.22
C SER A 286 -17.64 0.72 -5.56
N ASN A 287 -17.86 -0.60 -5.58
CA ASN A 287 -19.18 -1.17 -5.86
C ASN A 287 -20.22 -0.77 -4.81
N VAL A 288 -19.77 -0.56 -3.58
CA VAL A 288 -20.53 0.08 -2.51
C VAL A 288 -19.70 1.21 -1.92
N ALA A 289 -20.35 2.36 -1.79
CA ALA A 289 -19.85 3.54 -1.13
C ALA A 289 -20.55 3.70 0.22
N ASP A 290 -19.87 4.39 1.12
CA ASP A 290 -20.51 5.06 2.23
C ASP A 290 -20.05 6.51 2.33
N PHE A 291 -20.82 7.33 3.02
CA PHE A 291 -20.41 8.68 3.39
C PHE A 291 -21.13 9.09 4.67
N TYR A 292 -20.60 10.14 5.30
CA TYR A 292 -21.06 10.61 6.60
C TYR A 292 -21.55 12.06 6.47
N ILE A 293 -22.75 12.33 6.96
CA ILE A 293 -23.29 13.67 7.15
C ILE A 293 -23.23 13.98 8.64
N PRO A 294 -22.39 14.94 9.09
CA PRO A 294 -22.41 15.42 10.48
C PRO A 294 -23.78 15.99 10.83
N LEU A 295 -24.29 15.64 12.02
CA LEU A 295 -25.58 16.11 12.50
C LEU A 295 -25.39 17.11 13.65
N PRO A 296 -26.25 18.13 13.79
CA PRO A 296 -26.18 19.07 14.90
C PRO A 296 -26.25 18.39 16.27
N SER A 297 -25.39 18.83 17.20
CA SER A 297 -25.35 18.27 18.56
C SER A 297 -26.67 18.48 19.33
N SER A 298 -27.42 19.54 18.99
CA SER A 298 -28.72 19.91 19.54
C SER A 298 -29.88 18.96 19.18
N LEU A 299 -29.65 17.98 18.31
CA LEU A 299 -30.68 16.98 18.00
C LEU A 299 -30.87 16.00 19.16
N HIS A 300 -32.11 15.93 19.65
CA HIS A 300 -32.54 15.08 20.76
C HIS A 300 -33.95 14.55 20.53
N GLY A 301 -34.30 13.46 21.22
CA GLY A 301 -35.63 12.88 21.17
C GLY A 301 -35.91 12.07 19.90
N SER A 302 -37.19 11.83 19.63
CA SER A 302 -37.65 11.08 18.46
C SER A 302 -38.23 12.03 17.41
N GLY A 303 -37.94 11.78 16.14
CA GLY A 303 -38.48 12.56 15.03
C GLY A 303 -38.31 11.87 13.69
N GLU A 304 -38.95 12.42 12.67
CA GLU A 304 -38.80 11.96 11.30
C GLU A 304 -37.52 12.54 10.70
N MET A 305 -36.62 11.66 10.26
CA MET A 305 -35.45 12.02 9.48
C MET A 305 -35.70 11.69 8.02
N LYS A 306 -35.59 12.70 7.15
CA LYS A 306 -35.90 12.60 5.73
C LYS A 306 -34.67 12.92 4.89
N LEU A 307 -34.18 11.93 4.14
CA LEU A 307 -33.05 12.08 3.21
C LEU A 307 -33.58 12.14 1.78
N THR A 308 -33.26 13.23 1.06
CA THR A 308 -33.68 13.48 -0.32
C THR A 308 -32.46 13.52 -1.25
N LEU A 309 -32.52 12.76 -2.35
CA LEU A 309 -31.58 12.90 -3.45
C LEU A 309 -32.07 14.04 -4.35
N ARG A 310 -31.36 15.16 -4.40
CA ARG A 310 -31.81 16.37 -5.10
C ARG A 310 -31.36 16.39 -6.54
N LYS A 311 -32.23 16.84 -7.44
CA LYS A 311 -31.85 17.12 -8.83
C LYS A 311 -31.27 18.53 -8.93
N GLU A 312 -30.01 18.62 -9.30
CA GLU A 312 -29.39 19.91 -9.60
C GLU A 312 -29.85 20.41 -11.00
N PRO A 313 -30.32 21.66 -11.15
CA PRO A 313 -30.66 22.22 -12.45
C PRO A 313 -29.48 22.16 -13.42
N HIS A 314 -29.76 21.95 -14.71
CA HIS A 314 -28.78 21.98 -15.82
C HIS A 314 -27.69 20.89 -15.80
N ARG A 315 -27.61 20.06 -14.76
CA ARG A 315 -26.71 18.90 -14.70
C ARG A 315 -27.48 17.60 -14.87
N ALA A 316 -26.76 16.57 -15.32
CA ALA A 316 -27.28 15.22 -15.28
C ALA A 316 -27.44 14.76 -13.81
N ALA A 317 -28.57 14.14 -13.49
CA ALA A 317 -28.84 13.53 -12.20
C ALA A 317 -29.17 12.05 -12.41
N TYR A 318 -28.70 11.21 -11.50
CA TYR A 318 -28.77 9.76 -11.61
C TYR A 318 -29.41 9.17 -10.37
N PRO A 319 -30.15 8.06 -10.49
CA PRO A 319 -30.71 7.37 -9.33
C PRO A 319 -29.60 6.86 -8.39
N TYR A 320 -29.94 6.66 -7.12
CA TYR A 320 -29.04 6.11 -6.11
C TYR A 320 -29.58 4.78 -5.58
N GLU A 321 -28.73 3.75 -5.51
CA GLU A 321 -29.05 2.43 -4.96
C GLU A 321 -28.68 2.40 -3.48
N LEU A 322 -29.62 2.82 -2.63
CA LEU A 322 -29.46 2.90 -1.17
C LEU A 322 -29.49 1.50 -0.54
N ARG A 323 -28.54 1.19 0.31
CA ARG A 323 -28.41 -0.12 0.99
C ARG A 323 -28.62 -0.05 2.49
N GLY A 324 -28.40 1.11 3.09
CA GLY A 324 -28.66 1.30 4.51
C GLY A 324 -28.49 2.76 4.92
N LEU A 325 -29.16 3.10 6.03
CA LEU A 325 -28.93 4.33 6.77
C LEU A 325 -28.64 3.95 8.22
N GLU A 326 -27.65 4.62 8.81
CA GLU A 326 -27.20 4.35 10.16
C GLU A 326 -26.92 5.66 10.88
N ILE A 327 -27.28 5.71 12.16
CA ILE A 327 -26.87 6.77 13.06
C ILE A 327 -25.67 6.28 13.85
N ILE A 328 -24.60 7.07 13.79
CA ILE A 328 -23.44 6.92 14.65
C ILE A 328 -23.46 8.02 15.69
N GLU A 329 -23.38 7.66 16.97
CA GLU A 329 -23.21 8.63 18.06
C GLU A 329 -21.92 8.34 18.82
N GLU A 330 -21.10 9.36 19.00
CA GLU A 330 -19.92 9.33 19.85
C GLU A 330 -20.06 10.25 21.06
N THR A 331 -19.52 9.86 22.20
CA THR A 331 -19.47 10.75 23.38
C THR A 331 -18.64 11.99 23.09
N ALA A 332 -19.13 13.16 23.51
CA ALA A 332 -18.54 14.46 23.23
C ALA A 332 -18.62 15.39 24.46
N ARG A 333 -18.25 14.87 25.64
CA ARG A 333 -18.16 15.67 26.87
C ARG A 333 -17.03 16.71 26.74
N ASP A 334 -16.93 17.63 27.70
CA ASP A 334 -15.95 18.72 27.70
C ASP A 334 -14.53 18.27 27.34
N PHE A 335 -14.11 17.12 27.88
CA PHE A 335 -12.98 16.34 27.40
C PHE A 335 -13.37 14.87 27.21
N GLU A 336 -12.62 14.15 26.38
CA GLU A 336 -12.66 12.69 26.21
C GLU A 336 -11.22 12.16 26.17
N VAL A 337 -10.90 11.12 26.95
CA VAL A 337 -9.65 10.36 26.76
C VAL A 337 -9.91 9.35 25.64
N VAL A 338 -9.42 9.66 24.45
CA VAL A 338 -9.68 8.89 23.22
C VAL A 338 -8.84 7.62 23.18
N SER A 339 -7.55 7.71 23.52
CA SER A 339 -6.66 6.55 23.50
C SER A 339 -5.49 6.71 24.45
N VAL A 340 -5.21 5.66 25.21
CA VAL A 340 -3.96 5.41 25.93
C VAL A 340 -3.30 4.19 25.29
N PRO A 341 -1.97 4.17 25.10
CA PRO A 341 -1.30 2.97 24.60
C PRO A 341 -1.56 1.77 25.51
N GLU A 342 -1.77 0.58 24.94
CA GLU A 342 -1.88 -0.64 25.75
C GLU A 342 -0.50 -1.04 26.31
N TYR A 343 0.54 -0.98 25.48
CA TYR A 343 1.91 -1.27 25.85
C TYR A 343 2.81 -0.07 25.56
N VAL A 344 3.80 0.17 26.41
CA VAL A 344 4.85 1.18 26.18
C VAL A 344 6.21 0.57 26.46
N ALA A 345 7.20 0.84 25.60
CA ALA A 345 8.55 0.34 25.82
C ALA A 345 9.25 1.09 26.98
N LYS A 346 10.13 0.39 27.72
CA LYS A 346 10.95 0.96 28.79
C LYS A 346 11.64 2.24 28.32
N ASN A 347 11.58 3.31 29.11
CA ASN A 347 12.21 4.60 28.81
C ASN A 347 11.74 5.28 27.51
N ALA A 348 10.69 4.79 26.85
CA ALA A 348 10.17 5.43 25.65
C ALA A 348 9.26 6.60 26.00
N SER A 349 9.29 7.64 25.18
CA SER A 349 8.24 8.65 25.17
C SER A 349 7.01 8.09 24.46
N PHE A 350 5.82 8.47 24.92
CA PHE A 350 4.54 8.09 24.32
C PHE A 350 3.54 9.22 24.49
N GLY A 351 2.52 9.25 23.62
CA GLY A 351 1.43 10.21 23.71
C GLY A 351 0.10 9.58 24.09
N ILE A 352 -0.73 10.34 24.79
CA ILE A 352 -2.13 10.03 25.08
C ILE A 352 -3.01 10.96 24.25
N LEU A 353 -3.92 10.39 23.45
CA LEU A 353 -4.82 11.17 22.61
C LEU A 353 -6.04 11.63 23.43
N VAL A 354 -6.27 12.94 23.47
CA VAL A 354 -7.38 13.59 24.16
C VAL A 354 -8.15 14.45 23.17
N GLU A 355 -9.47 14.45 23.26
CA GLU A 355 -10.33 15.39 22.54
C GLU A 355 -10.92 16.40 23.53
N THR A 356 -10.92 17.68 23.18
CA THR A 356 -11.65 18.71 23.91
C THR A 356 -12.79 19.26 23.06
N ASN A 357 -13.99 19.38 23.63
CA ASN A 357 -15.20 19.79 22.90
C ASN A 357 -15.64 21.23 23.23
N LYS A 358 -14.87 21.94 24.07
CA LYS A 358 -15.05 23.36 24.39
C LYS A 358 -13.69 24.04 24.55
N PRO A 359 -13.59 25.37 24.39
CA PRO A 359 -12.34 26.09 24.61
C PRO A 359 -11.97 26.14 26.10
N ASN A 360 -10.69 26.36 26.38
CA ASN A 360 -10.11 26.57 27.71
C ASN A 360 -10.37 25.41 28.70
N VAL A 361 -10.22 24.17 28.24
CA VAL A 361 -10.26 22.99 29.12
C VAL A 361 -8.92 22.87 29.83
N SER A 362 -8.92 22.99 31.16
CA SER A 362 -7.77 22.63 31.99
C SER A 362 -7.90 21.19 32.44
N LEU A 363 -6.90 20.35 32.16
CA LEU A 363 -6.90 18.93 32.50
C LEU A 363 -5.69 18.60 33.36
N LYS A 364 -5.94 18.14 34.58
CA LYS A 364 -4.94 17.59 35.50
C LYS A 364 -4.83 16.09 35.30
N ILE A 365 -3.62 15.61 35.10
CA ILE A 365 -3.33 14.24 34.73
C ILE A 365 -2.35 13.68 35.75
N LYS A 366 -2.81 12.71 36.53
CA LYS A 366 -2.01 12.01 37.53
C LYS A 366 -1.63 10.65 37.03
N VAL A 367 -0.37 10.31 37.21
CA VAL A 367 0.25 9.07 36.76
C VAL A 367 0.72 8.32 37.99
N ASN A 368 0.07 7.19 38.28
CA ASN A 368 0.42 6.36 39.43
C ASN A 368 1.28 5.19 38.96
N GLY A 369 2.60 5.36 38.93
CA GLY A 369 3.50 4.26 38.58
C GLY A 369 4.72 4.73 37.82
N ALA A 370 5.24 3.84 36.99
CA ALA A 370 6.49 4.04 36.26
C ALA A 370 6.30 4.90 35.00
N ALA A 371 5.87 6.15 35.16
CA ALA A 371 5.91 7.15 34.08
C ALA A 371 6.08 8.58 34.62
N THR A 372 6.66 9.44 33.80
CA THR A 372 6.96 10.83 34.13
C THR A 372 6.39 11.79 33.08
N PRO A 373 5.90 12.98 33.49
CA PRO A 373 5.79 13.45 34.89
C PRO A 373 4.72 12.68 35.69
N ALA A 374 4.86 12.65 37.02
CA ALA A 374 3.88 11.98 37.90
C ALA A 374 2.55 12.76 37.99
N GLU A 375 2.60 14.06 37.74
CA GLU A 375 1.43 14.93 37.60
C GLU A 375 1.72 16.00 36.53
N GLN A 376 0.73 16.29 35.70
CA GLN A 376 0.80 17.31 34.66
C GLN A 376 -0.53 18.05 34.56
N GLU A 377 -0.49 19.37 34.41
CA GLU A 377 -1.66 20.20 34.11
C GLU A 377 -1.53 20.77 32.70
N CYS A 378 -2.54 20.55 31.86
CA CYS A 378 -2.57 21.01 30.48
C CYS A 378 -3.75 21.96 30.28
N LEU A 379 -3.50 23.13 29.68
CA LEU A 379 -4.55 24.04 29.22
C LEU A 379 -4.72 23.90 27.70
N PHE A 380 -5.90 23.48 27.28
CA PHE A 380 -6.28 23.39 25.87
C PHE A 380 -7.18 24.58 25.50
N GLU A 381 -6.60 25.57 24.83
CA GLU A 381 -7.30 26.82 24.49
C GLU A 381 -8.35 26.63 23.37
N ILE A 382 -8.06 25.76 22.41
CA ILE A 382 -8.87 25.52 21.20
C ILE A 382 -9.45 24.10 21.26
N PRO A 383 -10.73 23.88 20.95
CA PRO A 383 -11.31 22.54 20.82
C PRO A 383 -10.64 21.70 19.74
N GLY A 384 -10.69 20.38 19.89
CA GLY A 384 -10.20 19.42 18.90
C GLY A 384 -9.35 18.32 19.52
N LEU A 385 -8.53 17.69 18.68
CA LEU A 385 -7.60 16.63 19.10
C LEU A 385 -6.28 17.23 19.63
N HIS A 386 -5.82 16.69 20.74
CA HIS A 386 -4.57 17.05 21.41
C HIS A 386 -3.85 15.81 21.91
N VAL A 387 -2.57 15.96 22.18
CA VAL A 387 -1.74 14.89 22.74
C VAL A 387 -1.08 15.35 24.03
N VAL A 388 -1.15 14.50 25.04
CA VAL A 388 -0.39 14.65 26.28
C VAL A 388 0.79 13.70 26.21
N GLU A 389 2.00 14.26 26.18
CA GLU A 389 3.24 13.48 26.10
C GLU A 389 3.73 13.06 27.49
N MET A 390 4.12 11.80 27.59
CA MET A 390 4.69 11.21 28.80
C MET A 390 5.92 10.37 28.44
N ARG A 391 6.63 9.91 29.46
CA ARG A 391 7.77 8.99 29.31
C ARG A 391 7.62 7.81 30.27
N ALA A 392 7.75 6.59 29.75
CA ALA A 392 7.72 5.37 30.54
C ALA A 392 9.00 5.20 31.38
N GLY A 393 8.87 4.54 32.53
CA GLY A 393 9.94 4.24 33.48
C GLY A 393 10.28 2.75 33.52
N GLU A 394 10.30 2.17 34.72
CA GLU A 394 10.59 0.75 34.96
C GLU A 394 9.56 -0.23 34.36
N VAL A 395 10.04 -1.43 34.02
CA VAL A 395 9.32 -2.49 33.31
C VAL A 395 8.39 -3.30 34.22
N GLY A 396 7.45 -4.01 33.60
CA GLY A 396 6.64 -5.05 34.25
C GLY A 396 5.42 -4.56 35.01
N HIS A 397 5.23 -3.24 35.13
CA HIS A 397 4.12 -2.67 35.88
C HIS A 397 3.08 -2.01 34.96
N ALA A 398 1.82 -2.11 35.36
CA ALA A 398 0.75 -1.28 34.82
C ALA A 398 0.93 0.19 35.25
N ILE A 399 0.41 1.12 34.45
CA ILE A 399 0.40 2.55 34.78
C ILE A 399 -1.06 3.03 34.82
N PRO A 400 -1.69 3.07 36.01
CA PRO A 400 -2.93 3.78 36.21
C PRO A 400 -2.80 5.29 35.97
N LEU A 401 -3.75 5.85 35.23
CA LEU A 401 -3.84 7.25 34.85
C LEU A 401 -5.16 7.83 35.33
N VAL A 402 -5.13 9.04 35.86
CA VAL A 402 -6.33 9.77 36.31
C VAL A 402 -6.35 11.15 35.67
N PHE A 403 -7.45 11.48 34.99
CA PHE A 403 -7.67 12.75 34.29
C PHE A 403 -8.78 13.51 34.98
N ASP A 404 -8.57 14.79 35.28
CA ASP A 404 -9.49 15.60 36.09
C ASP A 404 -9.53 17.04 35.58
N ASP A 405 -10.70 17.52 35.15
CA ASP A 405 -10.92 18.92 34.76
C ASP A 405 -11.56 19.78 35.88
N GLY A 406 -11.69 19.22 37.08
CA GLY A 406 -12.37 19.81 38.24
C GLY A 406 -13.88 19.57 38.28
N SER A 407 -14.49 19.20 37.16
CA SER A 407 -15.91 18.84 37.07
C SER A 407 -16.13 17.32 36.97
N ARG A 408 -15.19 16.62 36.35
CA ARG A 408 -15.24 15.18 36.11
C ARG A 408 -13.85 14.59 36.23
N THR A 409 -13.79 13.44 36.91
CA THR A 409 -12.61 12.57 36.93
C THR A 409 -12.81 11.35 36.04
N GLU A 410 -11.76 10.93 35.35
CA GLU A 410 -11.74 9.77 34.47
C GLU A 410 -10.47 8.93 34.69
N GLN A 411 -10.57 7.62 34.54
CA GLN A 411 -9.46 6.70 34.76
C GLN A 411 -9.19 5.89 33.51
N ALA A 412 -7.90 5.69 33.21
CA ALA A 412 -7.42 4.80 32.17
C ALA A 412 -6.17 4.07 32.68
N GLN A 413 -5.70 3.06 31.96
CA GLN A 413 -4.51 2.31 32.36
C GLN A 413 -3.72 1.88 31.14
N ILE A 414 -2.40 2.08 31.18
CA ILE A 414 -1.46 1.38 30.32
C ILE A 414 -1.25 -0.01 30.92
N ARG A 415 -1.46 -1.06 30.13
CA ARG A 415 -1.45 -2.44 30.62
C ARG A 415 -0.10 -2.81 31.21
N GLN A 416 1.00 -2.47 30.52
CA GLN A 416 2.34 -2.81 30.99
C GLN A 416 3.43 -1.96 30.32
N VAL A 417 4.49 -1.65 31.07
CA VAL A 417 5.78 -1.21 30.50
C VAL A 417 6.61 -2.44 30.08
N ILE A 418 6.94 -2.52 28.80
CA ILE A 418 7.60 -3.67 28.15
C ILE A 418 9.12 -3.45 28.07
N ASP A 419 9.90 -4.45 28.52
CA ASP A 419 11.34 -4.57 28.31
C ASP A 419 11.62 -4.95 26.85
N LYS A 420 11.58 -3.94 25.97
CA LYS A 420 11.76 -4.08 24.53
C LYS A 420 12.81 -3.08 24.03
N GLU A 421 13.63 -3.53 23.08
CA GLU A 421 14.58 -2.66 22.39
C GLU A 421 13.86 -1.63 21.49
N ALA A 422 14.52 -0.49 21.28
CA ALA A 422 14.03 0.54 20.37
C ALA A 422 14.23 0.10 18.91
N GLU A 423 13.28 -0.64 18.37
CA GLU A 423 13.32 -1.18 17.01
C GLU A 423 12.38 -0.45 16.04
N GLN A 424 12.73 -0.45 14.77
CA GLN A 424 11.92 0.12 13.68
C GLN A 424 11.05 -0.96 13.02
N ILE A 425 10.24 -1.65 13.85
CA ILE A 425 9.29 -2.66 13.38
C ILE A 425 7.87 -2.13 13.53
N TYR A 426 7.19 -1.95 12.40
CA TYR A 426 5.92 -1.26 12.33
C TYR A 426 4.84 -2.06 11.61
N LEU A 427 3.61 -1.90 12.08
CA LEU A 427 2.38 -2.39 11.46
C LEU A 427 1.43 -1.21 11.23
N SER A 428 0.73 -1.18 10.09
CA SER A 428 -0.23 -0.13 9.77
C SER A 428 -1.30 -0.56 8.77
N SER A 429 -2.23 0.36 8.49
CA SER A 429 -3.21 0.27 7.40
C SER A 429 -3.30 1.56 6.58
N GLY A 430 -3.58 1.44 5.29
CA GLY A 430 -3.93 2.53 4.37
C GLY A 430 -5.44 2.79 4.21
N ASP A 431 -6.30 2.30 5.12
CA ASP A 431 -7.77 2.53 5.14
C ASP A 431 -8.19 4.00 5.08
N GLU A 432 -7.27 4.90 5.40
CA GLU A 432 -7.44 6.34 5.30
C GLU A 432 -7.88 6.81 3.89
N ILE A 433 -7.62 5.99 2.88
CA ILE A 433 -7.97 6.22 1.46
C ILE A 433 -9.44 6.55 1.23
N TYR A 434 -10.34 6.12 2.13
CA TYR A 434 -11.78 6.34 2.06
C TYR A 434 -12.24 7.67 2.68
N ILE A 435 -11.35 8.42 3.34
CA ILE A 435 -11.73 9.55 4.19
C ILE A 435 -11.21 10.87 3.60
N ASP A 436 -12.12 11.83 3.43
CA ASP A 436 -11.76 13.18 3.02
C ASP A 436 -10.95 13.89 4.11
N LYS A 437 -10.05 14.81 3.72
CA LYS A 437 -9.12 15.49 4.63
C LYS A 437 -9.68 16.80 5.13
N GLN A 438 -10.79 16.70 5.84
CA GLN A 438 -11.40 17.79 6.59
C GLN A 438 -11.47 17.39 8.07
N TYR A 439 -11.38 18.36 8.98
CA TYR A 439 -11.29 18.07 10.42
C TYR A 439 -12.37 17.11 10.91
N THR A 440 -13.65 17.39 10.69
CA THR A 440 -14.73 16.56 11.23
C THR A 440 -14.70 15.08 10.80
N PRO A 441 -14.72 14.72 9.49
CA PRO A 441 -14.66 13.32 9.09
C PRO A 441 -13.31 12.67 9.39
N TYR A 442 -12.22 13.42 9.32
CA TYR A 442 -10.89 12.87 9.52
C TYR A 442 -10.54 12.67 11.00
N ASP A 443 -10.97 13.57 11.89
CA ASP A 443 -10.87 13.38 13.35
C ASP A 443 -11.58 12.10 13.76
N TYR A 444 -12.77 11.85 13.23
CA TYR A 444 -13.52 10.62 13.49
C TYR A 444 -12.73 9.37 13.10
N PHE A 445 -12.17 9.33 11.89
CA PHE A 445 -11.32 8.23 11.45
C PHE A 445 -10.02 8.10 12.27
N PHE A 446 -9.35 9.23 12.55
CA PHE A 446 -8.09 9.25 13.30
C PHE A 446 -8.29 8.75 14.73
N LYS A 447 -9.38 9.17 15.40
CA LYS A 447 -9.77 8.63 16.71
C LYS A 447 -9.99 7.14 16.64
N TRP A 448 -10.72 6.62 15.64
CA TRP A 448 -10.88 5.17 15.47
C TRP A 448 -9.54 4.46 15.29
N TYR A 449 -8.67 4.97 14.40
CA TYR A 449 -7.38 4.35 14.09
C TYR A 449 -6.51 4.16 15.34
N VAL A 450 -6.39 5.21 16.15
CA VAL A 450 -5.54 5.23 17.35
C VAL A 450 -6.21 4.49 18.51
N SER A 451 -7.52 4.62 18.72
CA SER A 451 -8.25 3.94 19.81
C SER A 451 -8.44 2.44 19.59
N ASN A 452 -8.52 1.99 18.33
CA ASN A 452 -8.67 0.58 17.98
C ASN A 452 -7.32 -0.10 17.72
N ARG A 453 -6.19 0.55 18.05
CA ARG A 453 -4.84 -0.01 17.89
C ARG A 453 -4.65 -0.63 16.50
N ILE A 454 -4.97 0.12 15.44
CA ILE A 454 -4.83 -0.39 14.07
C ILE A 454 -3.36 -0.64 13.71
N GLY A 455 -2.45 0.17 14.25
CA GLY A 455 -1.02 0.01 14.07
C GLY A 455 -0.19 1.01 14.87
N ASN A 456 1.08 0.69 15.07
CA ASN A 456 2.10 1.57 15.65
C ASN A 456 2.82 2.45 14.60
N TRP A 457 2.26 2.51 13.39
CA TRP A 457 2.62 3.40 12.28
C TRP A 457 1.37 3.93 11.62
N TYR A 458 1.48 5.07 10.93
CA TYR A 458 0.40 5.65 10.14
C TYR A 458 0.77 5.75 8.65
N GLN A 459 -0.01 5.12 7.77
CA GLN A 459 0.22 5.21 6.33
C GLN A 459 -0.79 6.16 5.69
N PHE A 460 -0.34 7.35 5.28
CA PHE A 460 -1.18 8.22 4.46
C PHE A 460 -1.31 7.61 3.06
N ARG A 461 -2.56 7.43 2.60
CA ARG A 461 -2.87 6.89 1.28
C ARG A 461 -4.07 7.64 0.68
N PRO A 462 -3.88 8.93 0.35
CA PRO A 462 -4.98 9.77 -0.13
C PRO A 462 -5.52 9.29 -1.48
N SER A 463 -6.80 9.55 -1.77
CA SER A 463 -7.32 9.36 -3.13
C SER A 463 -8.56 10.17 -3.47
N TYR A 464 -8.54 10.83 -4.63
CA TYR A 464 -9.74 11.43 -5.20
C TYR A 464 -10.81 10.38 -5.51
N GLN A 465 -10.39 9.21 -5.99
CA GLN A 465 -11.29 8.17 -6.47
C GLN A 465 -12.09 7.49 -5.35
N TRP A 466 -11.53 7.41 -4.14
CA TRP A 466 -12.16 6.76 -2.99
C TRP A 466 -12.70 7.71 -1.93
N SER A 467 -12.18 8.95 -1.84
CA SER A 467 -12.63 9.93 -0.83
C SER A 467 -13.12 11.27 -1.40
N GLY A 468 -12.89 11.55 -2.69
CA GLY A 468 -13.21 12.85 -3.28
C GLY A 468 -12.21 13.96 -2.93
N PHE A 469 -11.16 13.63 -2.16
CA PHE A 469 -10.12 14.56 -1.76
C PHE A 469 -9.31 15.05 -2.96
N ARG A 470 -9.31 16.37 -3.19
CA ARG A 470 -8.69 17.01 -4.37
C ARG A 470 -7.40 17.75 -4.08
N VAL A 471 -7.34 18.42 -2.93
CA VAL A 471 -6.32 19.43 -2.63
C VAL A 471 -5.87 19.26 -1.20
N ALA A 472 -4.58 19.01 -1.01
CA ALA A 472 -4.00 18.99 0.33
C ALA A 472 -3.89 20.40 0.92
N ASP A 473 -4.66 20.65 1.97
CA ASP A 473 -4.50 21.84 2.82
C ASP A 473 -3.31 21.63 3.76
N PRO A 474 -2.23 22.43 3.64
CA PRO A 474 -1.06 22.32 4.52
C PRO A 474 -1.38 22.49 6.01
N ALA A 475 -2.42 23.26 6.38
CA ALA A 475 -2.80 23.45 7.78
C ALA A 475 -3.40 22.16 8.37
N VAL A 476 -4.31 21.51 7.63
CA VAL A 476 -4.95 20.26 8.04
C VAL A 476 -3.93 19.12 8.08
N ILE A 477 -3.14 18.93 7.01
CA ILE A 477 -2.10 17.89 7.00
C ILE A 477 -1.04 18.16 8.08
N GLY A 478 -0.66 19.43 8.26
CA GLY A 478 0.25 19.86 9.33
C GLY A 478 -0.28 19.56 10.74
N HIS A 479 -1.60 19.64 10.95
CA HIS A 479 -2.21 19.27 12.23
C HIS A 479 -2.01 17.78 12.55
N TYR A 480 -2.37 16.88 11.63
CA TYR A 480 -2.25 15.44 11.88
C TYR A 480 -0.80 14.95 11.94
N THR A 481 0.11 15.53 11.16
CA THR A 481 1.54 15.21 11.26
C THR A 481 2.14 15.63 12.61
N ARG A 482 1.68 16.74 13.20
CA ARG A 482 2.03 17.13 14.58
C ARG A 482 1.44 16.18 15.62
N LEU A 483 0.18 15.78 15.47
CA LEU A 483 -0.43 14.78 16.36
C LEU A 483 0.37 13.46 16.33
N LEU A 484 0.73 12.97 15.15
CA LEU A 484 1.54 11.76 15.00
C LEU A 484 2.94 11.91 15.63
N ASP A 485 3.56 13.08 15.50
CA ASP A 485 4.84 13.40 16.14
C ASP A 485 4.76 13.37 17.68
N GLN A 486 3.70 13.92 18.25
CA GLN A 486 3.47 13.90 19.69
C GLN A 486 3.09 12.50 20.19
N LEU A 487 2.31 11.74 19.42
CA LEU A 487 1.98 10.34 19.71
C LEU A 487 3.18 9.40 19.58
N LYS A 488 4.27 9.86 18.95
CA LYS A 488 5.44 9.03 18.58
C LYS A 488 5.07 7.89 17.63
N ILE A 489 4.16 8.16 16.68
CA ILE A 489 3.78 7.25 15.60
C ILE A 489 4.46 7.67 14.28
N PRO A 490 5.41 6.88 13.75
CA PRO A 490 6.04 7.19 12.47
C PRO A 490 5.09 7.00 11.29
N TYR A 491 5.37 7.71 10.19
CA TYR A 491 4.50 7.72 9.02
C TYR A 491 5.25 7.91 7.71
N ALA A 492 4.59 7.51 6.62
CA ALA A 492 4.97 7.83 5.25
C ALA A 492 3.76 8.28 4.45
N TRP A 493 4.04 8.91 3.30
CA TRP A 493 3.02 9.38 2.37
C TRP A 493 3.09 8.58 1.07
N GLN A 494 2.09 7.76 0.80
CA GLN A 494 1.96 7.07 -0.48
C GLN A 494 1.50 8.05 -1.54
N VAL A 495 2.27 8.19 -2.62
CA VAL A 495 2.01 9.20 -3.64
C VAL A 495 0.88 8.74 -4.55
N GLU A 496 -0.19 9.53 -4.60
CA GLU A 496 -1.36 9.26 -5.44
C GLU A 496 -1.21 9.95 -6.81
N GLY A 497 -1.65 9.31 -7.89
CA GLY A 497 -1.45 9.81 -9.26
C GLY A 497 -2.36 9.18 -10.31
N ARG A 498 -3.50 8.62 -9.90
CA ARG A 498 -4.43 7.87 -10.75
C ARG A 498 -5.34 8.74 -11.60
N THR A 499 -5.72 9.91 -11.09
CA THR A 499 -6.80 10.76 -11.60
C THR A 499 -6.31 12.14 -12.00
N LEU A 500 -7.03 12.80 -12.92
CA LEU A 500 -6.75 14.20 -13.31
C LEU A 500 -7.18 15.18 -12.22
N ALA A 501 -8.31 14.90 -11.55
CA ALA A 501 -8.86 15.74 -10.50
C ALA A 501 -7.99 15.77 -9.21
N GLY A 502 -7.18 14.74 -8.98
CA GLY A 502 -6.27 14.61 -7.83
C GLY A 502 -4.90 15.27 -8.00
N SER A 503 -4.70 16.17 -8.96
CA SER A 503 -3.38 16.73 -9.30
C SER A 503 -2.67 17.47 -8.15
N ARG A 504 -3.42 17.93 -7.13
CA ARG A 504 -2.90 18.67 -5.96
C ARG A 504 -3.14 17.94 -4.64
N ILE A 505 -3.35 16.63 -4.69
CA ILE A 505 -3.60 15.80 -3.52
C ILE A 505 -2.34 15.54 -2.68
N ASN A 506 -1.15 15.65 -3.30
CA ASN A 506 0.12 15.32 -2.65
C ASN A 506 0.78 16.60 -2.07
N PRO A 507 0.97 16.69 -0.74
CA PRO A 507 1.57 17.84 -0.08
C PRO A 507 3.07 17.93 -0.34
N SER A 508 3.65 19.08 -0.01
CA SER A 508 5.11 19.30 -0.08
C SER A 508 5.86 18.45 0.96
N LEU A 509 7.17 18.27 0.79
CA LEU A 509 7.99 17.62 1.83
C LEU A 509 8.07 18.46 3.11
N GLU A 510 8.01 19.78 3.01
CA GLU A 510 8.00 20.71 4.15
C GLU A 510 6.76 20.51 5.01
N THR A 511 5.59 20.39 4.39
CA THR A 511 4.32 20.11 5.08
C THR A 511 4.34 18.77 5.83
N LEU A 512 5.11 17.79 5.34
CA LEU A 512 5.23 16.46 5.93
C LEU A 512 6.42 16.34 6.90
N ALA A 513 7.20 17.40 7.13
CA ALA A 513 8.46 17.27 7.86
C ALA A 513 8.23 17.21 9.38
N THR A 514 8.43 16.03 9.96
CA THR A 514 8.62 15.84 11.41
C THR A 514 9.66 14.74 11.67
N PRO A 515 10.20 14.59 12.89
CA PRO A 515 11.07 13.47 13.25
C PRO A 515 10.46 12.07 12.98
N MET A 516 9.14 12.00 12.90
CA MET A 516 8.37 10.78 12.64
C MET A 516 8.15 10.47 11.15
N PHE A 517 8.44 11.42 10.24
CA PHE A 517 8.32 11.19 8.80
C PHE A 517 9.44 10.29 8.27
N ARG A 518 9.09 9.34 7.40
CA ARG A 518 10.03 8.38 6.80
C ARG A 518 10.15 8.47 5.28
N GLY A 519 9.53 9.49 4.67
CA GLY A 519 9.63 9.78 3.24
C GLY A 519 8.36 9.50 2.46
N LYS A 520 8.36 9.97 1.21
CA LYS A 520 7.31 9.64 0.24
C LYS A 520 7.54 8.24 -0.32
N GLN A 521 6.44 7.52 -0.54
CA GLN A 521 6.43 6.16 -1.03
C GLN A 521 5.79 6.11 -2.41
N ALA A 522 6.59 5.73 -3.40
CA ALA A 522 6.08 5.32 -4.69
C ALA A 522 5.44 3.93 -4.58
N HIS A 523 4.53 3.62 -5.50
CA HIS A 523 3.78 2.37 -5.45
C HIS A 523 3.63 1.81 -6.86
N GLU A 524 3.96 0.53 -7.05
CA GLU A 524 3.77 -0.27 -8.27
C GLU A 524 4.28 0.36 -9.58
N ASN A 525 5.32 1.18 -9.54
CA ASN A 525 5.97 1.66 -10.77
C ASN A 525 6.52 0.51 -11.64
N ASP A 526 6.90 -0.62 -11.05
CA ASP A 526 7.23 -1.87 -11.74
C ASP A 526 6.03 -2.44 -12.53
N GLY A 527 4.80 -2.21 -12.09
CA GLY A 527 3.60 -2.50 -12.88
C GLY A 527 3.57 -1.70 -14.18
N GLY A 528 3.71 -0.37 -14.08
CA GLY A 528 3.64 0.53 -15.23
C GLY A 528 4.74 0.30 -16.28
N TYR A 529 5.96 -0.03 -15.84
CA TYR A 529 7.10 -0.25 -16.74
C TYR A 529 7.31 -1.70 -17.16
N TYR A 530 6.64 -2.64 -16.49
CA TYR A 530 6.90 -4.06 -16.69
C TYR A 530 5.60 -4.85 -16.84
N TYR A 531 4.93 -5.28 -15.78
CA TYR A 531 3.95 -6.37 -15.92
C TYR A 531 2.52 -5.95 -16.31
N TRP A 532 2.12 -4.67 -16.22
CA TRP A 532 0.75 -4.28 -16.55
C TRP A 532 0.45 -4.20 -18.05
N GLN A 533 1.42 -3.91 -18.93
CA GLN A 533 1.16 -3.73 -20.37
C GLN A 533 0.04 -2.69 -20.70
N HIS A 534 -0.39 -1.84 -19.76
CA HIS A 534 -1.73 -1.21 -19.78
C HIS A 534 -1.85 0.23 -20.27
N PHE A 535 -0.84 0.85 -20.89
CA PHE A 535 -1.02 2.23 -21.38
C PHE A 535 -0.81 2.36 -22.88
N GLN A 536 -1.89 2.08 -23.61
CA GLN A 536 -2.02 2.55 -24.97
C GLN A 536 -2.20 4.07 -24.95
N TYR A 537 -1.61 4.74 -25.93
CA TYR A 537 -1.84 6.15 -26.16
C TYR A 537 -3.30 6.38 -26.57
N GLN A 538 -4.02 7.22 -25.81
CA GLN A 538 -5.43 7.55 -26.00
C GLN A 538 -5.63 9.02 -26.43
N GLY A 539 -4.59 9.64 -27.01
CA GLY A 539 -4.66 11.02 -27.46
C GLY A 539 -4.61 12.02 -26.31
N VAL A 540 -5.48 13.03 -26.34
CA VAL A 540 -5.43 14.19 -25.44
C VAL A 540 -5.52 13.80 -23.97
N PHE A 541 -6.25 12.73 -23.63
CA PHE A 541 -6.29 12.21 -22.25
C PHE A 541 -4.91 11.76 -21.77
N SER A 542 -4.18 11.00 -22.59
CA SER A 542 -2.84 10.52 -22.23
C SER A 542 -1.86 11.69 -22.09
N ASP A 543 -1.96 12.70 -22.94
CA ASP A 543 -1.12 13.90 -22.85
C ASP A 543 -1.40 14.69 -21.55
N MET A 544 -2.68 14.88 -21.21
CA MET A 544 -3.08 15.54 -19.96
C MET A 544 -2.63 14.75 -18.73
N ALA A 545 -2.81 13.43 -18.74
CA ALA A 545 -2.36 12.56 -17.67
C ALA A 545 -0.84 12.66 -17.49
N ALA A 546 -0.06 12.66 -18.58
CA ALA A 546 1.38 12.83 -18.53
C ALA A 546 1.82 14.17 -17.90
N ARG A 547 1.08 15.26 -18.15
CA ARG A 547 1.34 16.57 -17.54
C ARG A 547 1.00 16.61 -16.05
N ASN A 548 -0.18 16.10 -15.69
CA ASN A 548 -0.79 16.30 -14.36
C ASN A 548 -0.36 15.26 -13.32
N ARG A 549 0.08 14.07 -13.74
CA ARG A 549 0.57 13.05 -12.81
C ARG A 549 1.79 13.55 -12.03
N PRO A 550 1.93 13.20 -10.74
CA PRO A 550 3.13 13.47 -9.98
C PRO A 550 4.22 12.43 -10.27
N TYR A 551 5.47 12.81 -10.01
CA TYR A 551 6.51 11.81 -9.85
C TYR A 551 6.25 10.97 -8.60
N GLY A 552 6.57 9.68 -8.65
CA GLY A 552 6.36 8.71 -7.59
C GLY A 552 4.92 8.20 -7.48
N GLY A 553 3.96 8.77 -8.22
CA GLY A 553 2.59 8.24 -8.25
C GLY A 553 2.54 6.84 -8.84
N ILE A 554 1.48 6.08 -8.52
CA ILE A 554 1.27 4.74 -9.11
C ILE A 554 1.34 4.74 -10.63
N PHE A 555 0.66 5.71 -11.26
CA PHE A 555 0.97 6.11 -12.62
C PHE A 555 1.89 7.32 -12.56
N ALA A 556 3.19 7.04 -12.61
CA ALA A 556 4.17 8.09 -12.48
C ALA A 556 4.15 9.03 -13.70
N LYS A 557 4.50 10.29 -13.43
CA LYS A 557 4.77 11.30 -14.46
C LYS A 557 5.81 10.78 -15.44
N HIS A 558 5.46 10.78 -16.74
CA HIS A 558 6.35 10.39 -17.83
C HIS A 558 5.90 11.04 -19.14
N ARG A 559 6.84 11.58 -19.92
CA ARG A 559 6.54 12.12 -21.26
C ARG A 559 6.08 10.99 -22.18
N PRO A 560 5.05 11.16 -23.02
CA PRO A 560 4.75 10.18 -24.05
C PRO A 560 6.00 9.91 -24.91
N ILE A 561 6.23 8.64 -25.24
CA ILE A 561 7.38 8.19 -26.01
C ILE A 561 6.96 8.16 -27.47
N TYR A 562 7.61 8.97 -28.31
CA TYR A 562 7.36 9.05 -29.74
C TYR A 562 8.50 8.36 -30.49
N THR A 563 8.20 7.24 -31.14
CA THR A 563 9.16 6.48 -31.96
C THR A 563 8.53 6.08 -33.29
N ASP A 564 9.33 5.51 -34.20
CA ASP A 564 8.84 4.97 -35.46
C ASP A 564 7.93 3.73 -35.27
N HIS A 565 7.92 3.14 -34.06
CA HIS A 565 7.03 2.05 -33.68
C HIS A 565 5.64 2.54 -33.22
N GLY A 566 5.51 3.82 -32.86
CA GLY A 566 4.25 4.42 -32.41
C GLY A 566 4.43 5.43 -31.28
N VAL A 567 3.31 5.73 -30.60
CA VAL A 567 3.28 6.57 -29.40
C VAL A 567 2.91 5.72 -28.21
N PHE A 568 3.74 5.73 -27.18
CA PHE A 568 3.57 4.89 -26.00
C PHE A 568 3.62 5.70 -24.71
N ILE A 569 3.06 5.12 -23.65
CA ILE A 569 3.12 5.66 -22.30
C ILE A 569 3.99 4.72 -21.47
N HIS A 570 4.91 5.31 -20.70
CA HIS A 570 5.92 4.63 -19.87
C HIS A 570 6.97 3.84 -20.66
N TYR A 571 6.63 3.12 -21.73
CA TYR A 571 7.58 2.24 -22.39
C TYR A 571 7.29 1.93 -23.86
N ASP A 572 8.34 1.83 -24.68
CA ASP A 572 8.28 1.34 -26.06
C ASP A 572 8.43 -0.20 -26.10
N PRO A 573 7.38 -0.97 -26.48
CA PRO A 573 7.39 -2.44 -26.48
C PRO A 573 8.28 -3.07 -27.57
N GLU A 574 8.95 -2.26 -28.39
CA GLU A 574 9.89 -2.70 -29.43
C GLU A 574 11.25 -1.98 -29.31
N GLY A 575 11.41 -1.16 -28.26
CA GLY A 575 12.56 -0.29 -28.10
C GLY A 575 13.81 -0.97 -27.53
N VAL A 576 13.75 -2.17 -26.97
CA VAL A 576 14.91 -2.84 -26.34
C VAL A 576 15.69 -3.68 -27.35
N THR A 577 17.02 -3.58 -27.31
CA THR A 577 17.90 -4.30 -28.27
C THR A 577 18.32 -5.70 -27.80
N ASP A 578 18.63 -5.83 -26.51
CA ASP A 578 19.16 -7.04 -25.87
C ASP A 578 18.88 -7.04 -24.35
N MET A 579 19.30 -8.09 -23.63
CA MET A 579 19.03 -8.22 -22.19
C MET A 579 19.66 -7.10 -21.35
N ALA A 580 20.84 -6.60 -21.71
CA ALA A 580 21.53 -5.54 -20.97
C ALA A 580 20.86 -4.18 -21.19
N ASP A 581 20.44 -3.89 -22.42
CA ASP A 581 19.68 -2.69 -22.75
C ASP A 581 18.33 -2.64 -22.02
N GLY A 582 17.65 -3.79 -21.89
CA GLY A 582 16.39 -3.93 -21.15
C GLY A 582 16.55 -3.55 -19.67
N ALA A 583 17.54 -4.13 -19.00
CA ALA A 583 17.85 -3.81 -17.60
C ALA A 583 18.17 -2.32 -17.41
N ARG A 584 19.03 -1.75 -18.28
CA ARG A 584 19.44 -0.34 -18.22
C ARG A 584 18.25 0.61 -18.39
N LYS A 585 17.35 0.33 -19.35
CA LYS A 585 16.15 1.12 -19.59
C LYS A 585 15.16 1.04 -18.42
N LEU A 586 14.97 -0.13 -17.83
CA LEU A 586 14.12 -0.30 -16.65
C LEU A 586 14.62 0.56 -15.48
N VAL A 587 15.93 0.52 -15.18
CA VAL A 587 16.54 1.35 -14.12
C VAL A 587 16.38 2.85 -14.43
N ALA A 588 16.59 3.25 -15.69
CA ALA A 588 16.42 4.64 -16.10
C ALA A 588 14.98 5.13 -15.92
N ASN A 589 13.99 4.29 -16.27
CA ASN A 589 12.57 4.58 -16.11
C ASN A 589 12.19 4.74 -14.64
N PHE A 590 12.62 3.83 -13.78
CA PHE A 590 12.41 3.96 -12.33
C PHE A 590 13.05 5.24 -11.78
N ARG A 591 14.29 5.54 -12.16
CA ARG A 591 14.98 6.76 -11.72
C ARG A 591 14.25 8.03 -12.18
N TYR A 592 13.76 8.05 -13.41
CA TYR A 592 12.99 9.16 -13.96
C TYR A 592 11.70 9.38 -13.16
N SER A 593 10.97 8.30 -12.89
CA SER A 593 9.64 8.37 -12.28
C SER A 593 9.63 8.54 -10.78
N LYS A 594 10.68 8.12 -10.07
CA LYS A 594 10.78 8.15 -8.61
C LYS A 594 10.49 9.52 -8.00
N GLY A 595 10.99 10.60 -8.62
CA GLY A 595 10.90 11.96 -8.07
C GLY A 595 11.42 12.04 -6.62
N PRO A 596 10.68 12.68 -5.69
CA PRO A 596 11.11 12.81 -4.30
C PRO A 596 10.88 11.55 -3.44
N SER A 597 10.27 10.49 -3.98
CA SER A 597 9.95 9.29 -3.19
C SER A 597 11.20 8.52 -2.84
N THR A 598 11.59 8.42 -1.57
CA THR A 598 12.73 7.60 -1.13
C THR A 598 12.36 6.12 -0.98
N ARG A 599 11.06 5.81 -0.93
CA ARG A 599 10.51 4.47 -0.70
C ARG A 599 9.75 3.99 -1.93
N HIS A 600 9.67 2.67 -2.15
CA HIS A 600 8.78 2.06 -3.15
C HIS A 600 8.20 0.74 -2.66
N THR A 601 6.96 0.43 -3.05
CA THR A 601 6.34 -0.90 -2.86
C THR A 601 5.80 -1.46 -4.17
N GLY A 602 5.97 -2.77 -4.41
CA GLY A 602 5.39 -3.46 -5.57
C GLY A 602 5.55 -5.00 -5.50
N PRO A 603 4.81 -5.77 -6.33
CA PRO A 603 4.70 -7.23 -6.21
C PRO A 603 5.82 -8.02 -6.89
N SER A 604 6.64 -7.40 -7.76
CA SER A 604 7.62 -8.14 -8.56
C SER A 604 8.94 -8.41 -7.84
N THR A 605 9.71 -9.40 -8.31
CA THR A 605 11.07 -9.70 -7.80
C THR A 605 12.18 -8.78 -8.35
N LEU A 606 11.81 -7.59 -8.86
CA LEU A 606 12.72 -6.64 -9.54
C LEU A 606 13.44 -5.66 -8.59
N PHE A 607 13.48 -5.95 -7.29
CA PHE A 607 13.99 -5.07 -6.24
C PHE A 607 15.42 -4.55 -6.47
N ARG A 608 16.30 -5.36 -7.08
CA ARG A 608 17.66 -4.90 -7.45
C ARG A 608 17.64 -3.67 -8.36
N TYR A 609 16.73 -3.63 -9.33
CA TYR A 609 16.66 -2.55 -10.31
C TYR A 609 16.10 -1.26 -9.68
N LEU A 610 15.20 -1.42 -8.70
CA LEU A 610 14.73 -0.31 -7.88
C LEU A 610 15.86 0.26 -7.01
N TYR A 611 16.66 -0.58 -6.33
CA TYR A 611 17.83 -0.08 -5.60
C TYR A 611 18.86 0.61 -6.51
N GLN A 612 19.11 0.07 -7.71
CA GLN A 612 19.96 0.74 -8.72
C GLN A 612 19.38 2.09 -9.19
N ALA A 613 18.05 2.22 -9.22
CA ALA A 613 17.37 3.49 -9.49
C ALA A 613 17.52 4.51 -8.35
N GLY A 614 17.92 4.05 -7.16
CA GLY A 614 18.34 4.86 -6.04
C GLY A 614 17.35 4.92 -4.89
N TYR A 615 16.34 4.04 -4.81
CA TYR A 615 15.45 3.96 -3.64
C TYR A 615 16.24 3.57 -2.37
N ASP A 616 15.79 4.04 -1.22
CA ASP A 616 16.43 3.81 0.09
C ASP A 616 15.78 2.71 0.90
N TRP A 617 14.49 2.47 0.65
CA TRP A 617 13.69 1.43 1.28
C TRP A 617 12.74 0.85 0.24
N LEU A 618 12.61 -0.47 0.21
CA LEU A 618 11.68 -1.17 -0.67
C LEU A 618 10.76 -2.06 0.16
N GLY A 619 9.53 -2.21 -0.31
CA GLY A 619 8.60 -3.20 0.23
C GLY A 619 8.03 -4.10 -0.85
N ALA A 620 7.84 -5.37 -0.50
CA ALA A 620 7.19 -6.32 -1.36
C ALA A 620 5.67 -6.23 -1.18
N GLU A 621 4.93 -6.15 -2.27
CA GLU A 621 3.49 -6.31 -2.21
C GLU A 621 3.14 -7.80 -2.05
N GLN A 622 2.37 -8.11 -1.00
CA GLN A 622 2.04 -9.46 -0.51
C GLN A 622 0.52 -9.68 -0.59
N MET A 623 0.06 -10.90 -0.27
CA MET A 623 -1.30 -11.35 -0.59
C MET A 623 -1.62 -11.24 -2.09
N TYR A 624 -0.61 -11.49 -2.92
CA TYR A 624 -0.68 -11.35 -4.38
C TYR A 624 -0.03 -12.53 -5.12
N GLY A 625 1.12 -13.00 -4.63
CA GLY A 625 1.90 -14.10 -5.20
C GLY A 625 2.67 -14.89 -4.13
N PRO A 626 3.63 -15.74 -4.52
CA PRO A 626 4.37 -16.62 -3.59
C PRO A 626 5.23 -15.80 -2.61
N GLU A 627 4.81 -15.74 -1.34
CA GLU A 627 5.29 -14.74 -0.38
C GLU A 627 6.76 -14.94 -0.02
N GLU A 628 7.15 -16.18 0.30
CA GLU A 628 8.52 -16.49 0.71
C GLU A 628 9.51 -16.29 -0.43
N ILE A 629 9.13 -16.57 -1.68
CA ILE A 629 9.95 -16.31 -2.87
C ILE A 629 10.17 -14.82 -3.07
N ILE A 630 9.11 -14.02 -3.03
CA ILE A 630 9.20 -12.57 -3.25
C ILE A 630 10.02 -11.92 -2.13
N LEU A 631 9.78 -12.29 -0.87
CA LEU A 631 10.55 -11.81 0.28
C LEU A 631 12.01 -12.25 0.24
N SER A 632 12.30 -13.40 -0.36
CA SER A 632 13.68 -13.87 -0.56
C SER A 632 14.42 -13.05 -1.61
N SER A 633 13.74 -12.56 -2.64
CA SER A 633 14.29 -11.56 -3.57
C SER A 633 14.50 -10.22 -2.90
N LEU A 634 13.51 -9.71 -2.16
CA LEU A 634 13.64 -8.43 -1.46
C LEU A 634 14.79 -8.46 -0.44
N ARG A 635 14.89 -9.51 0.35
CA ARG A 635 15.94 -9.68 1.36
C ARG A 635 17.32 -9.80 0.74
N GLY A 636 17.48 -10.64 -0.29
CA GLY A 636 18.76 -10.81 -0.99
C GLY A 636 19.21 -9.51 -1.68
N ALA A 637 18.31 -8.79 -2.34
CA ALA A 637 18.59 -7.47 -2.88
C ALA A 637 18.96 -6.46 -1.78
N SER A 638 18.21 -6.42 -0.69
CA SER A 638 18.47 -5.50 0.42
C SER A 638 19.85 -5.73 1.04
N ARG A 639 20.28 -6.99 1.21
CA ARG A 639 21.64 -7.33 1.65
C ARG A 639 22.70 -6.86 0.66
N ALA A 640 22.52 -7.13 -0.64
CA ALA A 640 23.48 -6.75 -1.68
C ALA A 640 23.69 -5.22 -1.78
N TYR A 641 22.66 -4.43 -1.47
CA TYR A 641 22.70 -2.97 -1.52
C TYR A 641 22.83 -2.31 -0.14
N SER A 642 23.18 -3.09 0.90
CA SER A 642 23.37 -2.61 2.28
C SER A 642 22.18 -1.82 2.84
N ARG A 643 20.96 -2.31 2.58
CA ARG A 643 19.70 -1.76 3.07
C ARG A 643 19.14 -2.67 4.17
N PRO A 644 19.39 -2.39 5.45
CA PRO A 644 18.95 -3.26 6.54
C PRO A 644 17.44 -3.18 6.81
N LEU A 645 16.77 -2.11 6.35
CA LEU A 645 15.34 -1.91 6.48
C LEU A 645 14.67 -2.06 5.11
N TYR A 646 13.68 -2.93 5.06
CA TYR A 646 12.79 -3.20 3.93
C TYR A 646 11.44 -3.65 4.50
N GLY A 647 10.38 -3.81 3.71
CA GLY A 647 9.15 -4.36 4.27
C GLY A 647 8.11 -4.85 3.30
N THR A 648 6.84 -4.63 3.61
CA THR A 648 5.72 -5.19 2.87
C THR A 648 4.51 -4.25 2.79
N LEU A 649 3.73 -4.42 1.72
CA LEU A 649 2.41 -3.86 1.52
C LEU A 649 1.43 -5.02 1.26
N HIS A 650 0.33 -5.17 1.98
CA HIS A 650 -0.55 -6.35 1.88
C HIS A 650 -1.85 -5.99 1.16
N ALA A 651 -2.03 -6.52 -0.05
CA ALA A 651 -3.15 -6.26 -0.95
C ALA A 651 -4.39 -7.07 -0.54
N MET A 652 -5.08 -6.65 0.53
CA MET A 652 -6.16 -7.42 1.16
C MET A 652 -7.37 -7.67 0.26
N GLN A 653 -7.59 -6.87 -0.79
CA GLN A 653 -8.76 -7.01 -1.67
C GLN A 653 -8.46 -7.77 -2.98
N TRP A 654 -7.20 -7.80 -3.41
CA TRP A 654 -6.82 -8.23 -4.75
C TRP A 654 -6.35 -9.68 -4.77
N GLY A 655 -7.07 -10.53 -5.52
CA GLY A 655 -6.68 -11.93 -5.68
C GLY A 655 -6.77 -12.79 -4.41
N SER A 656 -7.32 -12.24 -3.32
CA SER A 656 -7.39 -12.85 -1.98
C SER A 656 -8.77 -13.36 -1.58
N GLY A 657 -9.81 -12.99 -2.34
CA GLY A 657 -11.22 -13.11 -1.95
C GLY A 657 -11.79 -14.54 -1.84
N PRO A 658 -13.05 -14.67 -1.38
CA PRO A 658 -13.92 -13.57 -0.93
C PRO A 658 -13.56 -13.13 0.49
N PHE A 659 -13.70 -11.82 0.77
CA PHE A 659 -13.39 -11.21 2.06
C PHE A 659 -14.24 -11.76 3.23
N THR A 660 -15.41 -12.32 2.93
CA THR A 660 -16.31 -12.93 3.93
C THR A 660 -15.96 -14.36 4.30
N ASP A 661 -15.01 -15.00 3.62
CA ASP A 661 -14.50 -16.31 4.03
C ASP A 661 -13.61 -16.14 5.27
N PRO A 662 -13.88 -16.81 6.40
CA PRO A 662 -13.03 -16.74 7.59
C PRO A 662 -11.57 -17.14 7.33
N LYS A 663 -11.28 -17.91 6.27
CA LYS A 663 -9.89 -18.22 5.88
C LYS A 663 -9.15 -16.99 5.35
N HIS A 664 -9.85 -15.95 4.90
CA HIS A 664 -9.24 -14.71 4.44
C HIS A 664 -8.50 -13.98 5.57
N SER A 665 -9.12 -13.85 6.75
CA SER A 665 -8.48 -13.23 7.92
C SER A 665 -7.28 -14.06 8.41
N LEU A 666 -7.35 -15.39 8.30
CA LEU A 666 -6.22 -16.28 8.57
C LEU A 666 -5.07 -16.02 7.58
N ARG A 667 -5.36 -15.92 6.27
CA ARG A 667 -4.35 -15.57 5.26
C ARG A 667 -3.73 -14.21 5.51
N LEU A 668 -4.51 -13.20 5.94
CA LEU A 668 -3.98 -11.91 6.37
C LEU A 668 -2.98 -12.08 7.52
N TYR A 669 -3.39 -12.75 8.59
CA TYR A 669 -2.50 -12.99 9.74
C TYR A 669 -1.19 -13.67 9.30
N MET A 670 -1.30 -14.73 8.51
CA MET A 670 -0.15 -15.49 8.03
C MET A 670 0.77 -14.64 7.16
N SER A 671 0.22 -13.78 6.30
CA SER A 671 1.00 -12.86 5.47
C SER A 671 1.80 -11.86 6.30
N LEU A 672 1.18 -11.27 7.33
CA LEU A 672 1.87 -10.40 8.28
C LEU A 672 2.96 -11.16 9.06
N ALA A 673 2.67 -12.38 9.50
CA ALA A 673 3.62 -13.22 10.23
C ALA A 673 4.83 -13.62 9.37
N VAL A 674 4.60 -14.07 8.12
CA VAL A 674 5.67 -14.38 7.15
C VAL A 674 6.53 -13.14 6.91
N ALA A 675 5.92 -11.97 6.71
CA ALA A 675 6.66 -10.73 6.54
C ALA A 675 7.58 -10.44 7.74
N TYR A 676 7.07 -10.54 8.98
CA TYR A 676 7.88 -10.35 10.19
C TYR A 676 9.03 -11.36 10.28
N MET A 677 8.72 -12.64 10.09
CA MET A 677 9.69 -13.75 10.17
C MET A 677 10.81 -13.61 9.14
N HIS A 678 10.51 -13.06 7.96
CA HIS A 678 11.46 -12.83 6.88
C HIS A 678 12.18 -11.46 6.94
N GLY A 679 12.02 -10.72 8.04
CA GLY A 679 12.80 -9.53 8.32
C GLY A 679 12.15 -8.20 7.93
N SER A 680 10.88 -8.19 7.51
CA SER A 680 10.13 -6.96 7.23
C SER A 680 10.18 -6.01 8.43
N SER A 681 10.61 -4.77 8.19
CA SER A 681 10.62 -3.70 9.18
C SER A 681 9.29 -2.95 9.17
N HIS A 682 8.59 -2.86 8.05
CA HIS A 682 7.27 -2.21 7.99
C HIS A 682 6.29 -3.11 7.26
N MET A 683 5.17 -3.43 7.90
CA MET A 683 4.08 -4.22 7.33
C MET A 683 2.86 -3.31 7.24
N ASN A 684 2.50 -2.90 6.02
CA ASN A 684 1.33 -2.05 5.82
C ASN A 684 0.23 -2.83 5.11
N THR A 685 -0.98 -2.87 5.63
CA THR A 685 -2.13 -3.33 4.86
C THR A 685 -2.61 -2.22 3.94
N GLU A 686 -3.03 -2.56 2.71
CA GLU A 686 -3.45 -1.56 1.73
C GLU A 686 -4.72 -0.85 2.20
N GLU A 687 -5.79 -1.61 2.48
CA GLU A 687 -7.05 -1.17 3.09
C GLU A 687 -7.87 -2.40 3.58
N ALA A 688 -9.14 -2.16 3.96
CA ALA A 688 -10.18 -3.14 4.33
C ALA A 688 -10.34 -3.49 5.81
N LEU A 689 -9.73 -2.74 6.74
CA LEU A 689 -10.09 -2.81 8.16
C LEU A 689 -11.19 -1.81 8.53
N TRP A 690 -11.27 -0.67 7.82
CA TRP A 690 -12.37 0.29 7.96
C TRP A 690 -13.58 -0.13 7.14
N THR A 691 -13.37 -0.31 5.83
CA THR A 691 -14.36 -0.78 4.84
C THR A 691 -13.67 -1.39 3.63
N ASP A 692 -14.33 -2.33 2.96
CA ASP A 692 -13.90 -2.88 1.67
C ASP A 692 -14.75 -2.37 0.49
N GLU A 693 -14.39 -2.74 -0.75
CA GLU A 693 -15.16 -2.37 -1.95
C GLU A 693 -16.48 -3.13 -2.13
N TYR A 694 -16.75 -4.13 -1.30
CA TYR A 694 -17.83 -5.12 -1.45
C TYR A 694 -18.87 -5.08 -0.33
N MET A 695 -18.86 -4.05 0.53
CA MET A 695 -19.80 -3.81 1.64
C MET A 695 -19.50 -4.57 2.95
N ASN A 696 -18.26 -4.97 3.18
CA ASN A 696 -17.82 -5.40 4.50
C ASN A 696 -17.08 -4.25 5.17
N ASP A 697 -17.37 -4.00 6.43
CA ASP A 697 -16.77 -2.93 7.21
C ASP A 697 -16.40 -3.41 8.60
N ARG A 698 -15.80 -2.52 9.40
CA ARG A 698 -15.41 -2.79 10.79
C ARG A 698 -16.54 -3.29 11.72
N TYR A 699 -17.81 -3.15 11.34
CA TYR A 699 -18.94 -3.66 12.12
C TYR A 699 -19.35 -5.07 11.70
N SER A 700 -19.04 -5.46 10.46
CA SER A 700 -19.30 -6.80 9.92
C SER A 700 -18.55 -7.90 10.66
N VAL A 701 -19.01 -9.15 10.52
CA VAL A 701 -18.34 -10.32 11.12
C VAL A 701 -16.92 -10.47 10.56
N SER A 702 -16.77 -10.40 9.23
CA SER A 702 -15.46 -10.47 8.58
C SER A 702 -14.57 -9.32 9.01
N GLY A 703 -15.06 -8.07 9.06
CA GLY A 703 -14.25 -6.93 9.53
C GLY A 703 -13.68 -7.13 10.94
N LYS A 704 -14.46 -7.71 11.86
CA LYS A 704 -13.99 -8.05 13.21
C LYS A 704 -12.94 -9.16 13.22
N GLU A 705 -13.07 -10.16 12.35
CA GLU A 705 -12.08 -11.22 12.20
C GLU A 705 -10.75 -10.70 11.63
N HIS A 706 -10.80 -9.75 10.69
CA HIS A 706 -9.58 -9.10 10.17
C HIS A 706 -8.93 -8.20 11.21
N LEU A 707 -9.72 -7.47 12.00
CA LEU A 707 -9.20 -6.68 13.10
C LEU A 707 -8.54 -7.58 14.17
N PHE A 708 -9.11 -8.76 14.45
CA PHE A 708 -8.47 -9.77 15.29
C PHE A 708 -7.12 -10.21 14.72
N ALA A 709 -7.05 -10.55 13.43
CA ALA A 709 -5.79 -10.91 12.76
C ALA A 709 -4.73 -9.79 12.87
N GLN A 710 -5.15 -8.53 12.67
CA GLN A 710 -4.30 -7.34 12.83
C GLN A 710 -3.76 -7.23 14.26
N HIS A 711 -4.61 -7.39 15.28
CA HIS A 711 -4.23 -7.30 16.69
C HIS A 711 -3.30 -8.43 17.13
N GLN A 712 -3.51 -9.66 16.66
CA GLN A 712 -2.59 -10.76 16.94
C GLN A 712 -1.16 -10.44 16.49
N MET A 713 -1.00 -9.78 15.34
CA MET A 713 0.31 -9.34 14.88
C MET A 713 0.83 -8.13 15.68
N LEU A 714 0.00 -7.11 15.92
CA LEU A 714 0.41 -5.91 16.65
C LEU A 714 0.87 -6.23 18.07
N ASP A 715 0.13 -7.07 18.79
CA ASP A 715 0.47 -7.50 20.14
C ASP A 715 1.83 -8.21 20.15
N PHE A 716 2.12 -9.04 19.13
CA PHE A 716 3.43 -9.67 18.99
C PHE A 716 4.53 -8.62 18.79
N VAL A 717 4.33 -7.68 17.85
CA VAL A 717 5.29 -6.60 17.55
C VAL A 717 5.54 -5.70 18.77
N GLU A 718 4.54 -5.40 19.58
CA GLU A 718 4.67 -4.50 20.73
C GLU A 718 5.31 -5.16 21.96
N THR A 719 5.27 -6.49 22.05
CA THR A 719 5.74 -7.25 23.21
C THR A 719 7.09 -7.95 23.02
N HIS A 720 7.54 -8.14 21.78
CA HIS A 720 8.79 -8.83 21.45
C HIS A 720 9.84 -7.89 20.87
N SER A 721 11.13 -8.21 21.10
CA SER A 721 12.22 -7.67 20.26
C SER A 721 12.74 -8.71 19.26
N ARG A 722 12.93 -8.32 18.00
CA ARG A 722 13.48 -9.20 16.95
C ARG A 722 15.01 -9.17 16.97
N ARG A 723 15.58 -9.98 17.86
CA ARG A 723 17.02 -9.96 18.15
C ARG A 723 17.82 -10.81 17.15
N GLY A 724 18.96 -10.27 16.70
CA GLY A 724 19.91 -10.97 15.84
C GLY A 724 19.66 -10.78 14.34
N ASP A 725 20.35 -11.59 13.54
CA ASP A 725 20.27 -11.59 12.08
C ASP A 725 19.60 -12.87 11.56
N LEU A 726 18.69 -12.72 10.60
CA LEU A 726 18.09 -13.86 9.89
C LEU A 726 19.17 -14.69 9.19
N ARG A 727 19.17 -16.00 9.42
CA ARG A 727 20.09 -16.96 8.81
C ARG A 727 19.50 -17.60 7.56
N SER A 728 20.24 -17.43 6.46
CA SER A 728 20.03 -18.12 5.19
C SER A 728 21.37 -18.66 4.74
N ASN A 729 21.50 -20.00 4.70
CA ASN A 729 22.77 -20.64 4.38
C ASN A 729 23.03 -20.71 2.87
N ILE A 730 22.01 -20.48 2.05
CA ILE A 730 22.07 -20.66 0.60
C ILE A 730 21.59 -19.37 -0.07
N ALA A 731 22.35 -18.93 -1.07
CA ALA A 731 21.95 -17.90 -1.99
C ALA A 731 21.65 -18.51 -3.36
N VAL A 732 20.44 -18.29 -3.86
CA VAL A 732 20.10 -18.48 -5.27
C VAL A 732 20.46 -17.19 -6.01
N ILE A 733 21.23 -17.29 -7.08
CA ILE A 733 21.77 -16.11 -7.75
C ILE A 733 20.77 -15.58 -8.77
N GLN A 734 20.36 -14.32 -8.58
CA GLN A 734 19.73 -13.53 -9.63
C GLN A 734 20.85 -12.93 -10.50
N GLY A 735 21.06 -13.53 -11.67
CA GLY A 735 22.16 -13.18 -12.55
C GLY A 735 22.04 -11.79 -13.16
N ARG A 736 23.13 -11.31 -13.74
CA ARG A 736 23.19 -9.98 -14.37
C ARG A 736 22.23 -9.91 -15.55
N ASN A 737 21.46 -8.83 -15.62
CA ASN A 737 20.44 -8.60 -16.64
C ASN A 737 19.31 -9.65 -16.64
N ASP A 738 19.06 -10.31 -15.51
CA ASP A 738 17.93 -11.23 -15.40
C ASP A 738 16.58 -10.48 -15.40
N ALA A 739 15.63 -10.98 -16.19
CA ALA A 739 14.33 -10.36 -16.46
C ALA A 739 13.18 -11.05 -15.71
N TRP A 740 13.47 -12.03 -14.85
CA TRP A 740 12.43 -12.77 -14.14
C TRP A 740 11.82 -11.90 -13.04
N LYS A 741 10.48 -11.93 -12.94
CA LYS A 741 9.67 -11.07 -12.06
C LYS A 741 8.80 -11.85 -11.07
N SER A 742 8.89 -13.18 -11.07
CA SER A 742 7.93 -14.11 -10.44
C SER A 742 6.52 -14.05 -11.04
N PHE A 743 5.93 -12.86 -11.20
CA PHE A 743 4.54 -12.67 -11.57
C PHE A 743 4.21 -13.04 -13.03
N GLY A 744 3.49 -14.14 -13.22
CA GLY A 744 3.05 -14.66 -14.52
C GLY A 744 4.18 -14.99 -15.50
N ARG A 745 3.85 -15.71 -16.59
CA ARG A 745 4.80 -16.07 -17.65
C ARG A 745 4.81 -15.05 -18.80
N GLY A 746 4.94 -13.77 -18.46
CA GLY A 746 4.98 -12.66 -19.43
C GLY A 746 6.30 -12.55 -20.20
N SER A 747 6.34 -11.69 -21.22
CA SER A 747 7.58 -11.46 -21.98
C SER A 747 8.68 -10.79 -21.16
N LEU A 748 9.92 -11.09 -21.53
CA LEU A 748 11.14 -10.46 -21.02
C LEU A 748 11.11 -8.98 -21.37
N TRP A 749 11.41 -8.12 -20.40
CA TRP A 749 11.41 -6.66 -20.60
C TRP A 749 10.09 -6.09 -21.14
N SER A 750 9.00 -6.86 -21.04
CA SER A 750 7.69 -6.50 -21.61
C SER A 750 7.75 -6.10 -23.09
N GLN A 751 8.70 -6.70 -23.81
CA GLN A 751 8.89 -6.50 -25.24
C GLN A 751 7.99 -7.43 -26.06
N LYS A 752 7.66 -7.01 -27.27
CA LYS A 752 6.97 -7.81 -28.28
C LYS A 752 7.97 -8.53 -29.17
N GLY A 753 7.57 -9.69 -29.68
CA GLY A 753 8.36 -10.49 -30.62
C GLY A 753 8.84 -11.81 -30.03
N ASP A 754 9.15 -12.77 -30.89
CA ASP A 754 9.40 -14.16 -30.49
C ASP A 754 10.60 -14.33 -29.56
N LYS A 755 11.67 -13.54 -29.78
CA LYS A 755 12.89 -13.61 -28.94
C LYS A 755 12.67 -13.20 -27.48
N TRP A 756 11.62 -12.44 -27.19
CA TRP A 756 11.33 -11.92 -25.84
C TRP A 756 10.31 -12.76 -25.07
N LYS A 757 9.85 -13.89 -25.61
CA LYS A 757 8.92 -14.76 -24.89
C LYS A 757 9.54 -15.30 -23.60
N PHE A 758 8.69 -15.64 -22.63
CA PHE A 758 9.12 -16.37 -21.44
C PHE A 758 9.88 -17.64 -21.86
N ASN A 759 11.11 -17.79 -21.36
CA ASN A 759 12.06 -18.79 -21.84
C ASN A 759 12.57 -19.68 -20.70
N LYS A 760 13.46 -20.61 -21.04
CA LYS A 760 14.03 -21.60 -20.11
C LYS A 760 14.91 -20.99 -19.02
N ALA A 761 15.47 -19.81 -19.24
CA ALA A 761 16.16 -19.08 -18.19
C ALA A 761 15.16 -18.66 -17.09
N CYS A 762 14.03 -18.05 -17.45
CA CYS A 762 12.99 -17.69 -16.49
C CYS A 762 12.29 -18.91 -15.86
N GLU A 763 12.01 -19.97 -16.65
CA GLU A 763 11.42 -21.21 -16.12
C GLU A 763 12.33 -21.89 -15.08
N SER A 764 13.65 -21.64 -15.11
CA SER A 764 14.57 -22.24 -14.14
C SER A 764 14.36 -21.77 -12.70
N PHE A 765 13.64 -20.66 -12.48
CA PHE A 765 13.22 -20.26 -11.15
C PHE A 765 12.09 -21.15 -10.57
N ASP A 766 11.41 -21.97 -11.38
CA ASP A 766 10.46 -22.98 -10.89
C ASP A 766 11.14 -24.01 -9.96
N LEU A 767 12.47 -24.14 -10.03
CA LEU A 767 13.26 -25.01 -9.17
C LEU A 767 13.40 -24.47 -7.74
N LEU A 768 12.94 -23.25 -7.44
CA LEU A 768 12.82 -22.75 -6.07
C LEU A 768 11.89 -23.61 -5.20
N ASN A 769 11.04 -24.43 -5.81
CA ASN A 769 10.21 -25.43 -5.12
C ASN A 769 11.03 -26.50 -4.37
N VAL A 770 12.35 -26.59 -4.58
CA VAL A 770 13.23 -27.37 -3.69
C VAL A 770 13.24 -26.80 -2.27
N PHE A 771 13.19 -25.47 -2.13
CA PHE A 771 13.21 -24.77 -0.85
C PHE A 771 11.81 -24.37 -0.38
N TYR A 772 10.92 -24.10 -1.33
CA TYR A 772 9.57 -23.58 -1.14
C TYR A 772 8.54 -24.46 -1.87
N PRO A 773 8.38 -25.74 -1.48
CA PRO A 773 7.67 -26.76 -2.26
C PRO A 773 6.20 -26.47 -2.54
N ASP A 774 5.54 -25.70 -1.69
CA ASP A 774 4.11 -25.42 -1.81
C ASP A 774 3.84 -24.12 -2.60
N ASN A 775 4.86 -23.30 -2.86
CA ASN A 775 4.71 -22.05 -3.61
C ASN A 775 4.39 -22.32 -5.09
N ILE A 776 3.46 -21.54 -5.65
CA ILE A 776 3.25 -21.44 -7.10
C ILE A 776 4.03 -20.24 -7.60
N VAL A 777 5.20 -20.50 -8.21
CA VAL A 777 6.23 -19.50 -8.55
C VAL A 777 5.69 -18.34 -9.41
N ASP A 778 4.74 -18.64 -10.31
CA ASP A 778 4.08 -17.68 -11.18
C ASP A 778 2.60 -17.43 -10.86
N GLY A 779 2.15 -17.89 -9.68
CA GLY A 779 0.78 -17.83 -9.22
C GLY A 779 0.31 -16.42 -8.91
N CYS A 780 -0.97 -16.17 -9.16
CA CYS A 780 -1.67 -14.93 -8.86
C CYS A 780 -3.01 -15.28 -8.18
N GLY A 781 -2.95 -15.71 -6.93
CA GLY A 781 -4.10 -16.19 -6.14
C GLY A 781 -3.65 -16.90 -4.87
N PRO A 782 -4.55 -17.21 -3.91
CA PRO A 782 -4.19 -17.63 -2.56
C PRO A 782 -3.54 -19.01 -2.50
N GLU A 783 -3.73 -19.82 -3.54
CA GLU A 783 -3.05 -21.10 -3.70
C GLU A 783 -1.55 -20.86 -3.94
N GLY A 784 -0.72 -21.45 -3.09
CA GLY A 784 0.74 -21.34 -3.18
C GLY A 784 1.34 -20.02 -2.70
N TRP A 785 0.63 -19.23 -1.91
CA TRP A 785 1.22 -18.08 -1.21
C TRP A 785 2.22 -18.48 -0.13
N PHE A 786 1.85 -19.47 0.67
CA PHE A 786 2.59 -19.91 1.85
C PHE A 786 3.21 -21.28 1.62
N THR A 787 4.36 -21.55 2.25
CA THR A 787 5.05 -22.83 2.10
C THR A 787 5.69 -23.34 3.38
N SER A 788 5.85 -24.65 3.46
CA SER A 788 6.83 -25.24 4.37
C SER A 788 8.27 -24.88 3.97
N THR A 789 9.20 -24.88 4.93
CA THR A 789 10.62 -24.53 4.68
C THR A 789 11.56 -25.69 5.08
N PRO A 790 11.57 -26.82 4.36
CA PRO A 790 12.27 -28.06 4.77
C PRO A 790 13.78 -27.90 5.02
N TYR A 791 14.40 -26.88 4.41
CA TYR A 791 15.83 -26.57 4.55
C TYR A 791 16.09 -25.19 5.15
N GLY A 792 15.07 -24.55 5.75
CA GLY A 792 15.12 -23.15 6.16
C GLY A 792 15.00 -22.18 4.97
N THR A 793 15.32 -20.92 5.19
CA THR A 793 15.19 -19.86 4.17
C THR A 793 16.40 -19.79 3.23
N VAL A 794 16.16 -19.38 1.98
CA VAL A 794 17.20 -19.06 1.00
C VAL A 794 17.03 -17.64 0.50
N ASP A 795 18.10 -16.97 0.11
CA ASP A 795 18.03 -15.63 -0.47
C ASP A 795 18.13 -15.69 -1.99
N LEU A 796 17.39 -14.81 -2.68
CA LEU A 796 17.65 -14.52 -4.09
C LEU A 796 18.60 -13.33 -4.16
N LEU A 797 19.89 -13.62 -4.32
CA LEU A 797 20.98 -12.65 -4.21
C LEU A 797 21.38 -12.12 -5.59
N PRO A 798 21.38 -10.80 -5.82
CA PRO A 798 21.95 -10.21 -7.02
C PRO A 798 23.42 -10.60 -7.19
N VAL A 799 23.83 -11.00 -8.40
CA VAL A 799 25.20 -11.45 -8.68
C VAL A 799 26.28 -10.40 -8.38
N GLU A 800 25.91 -9.12 -8.42
CA GLU A 800 26.80 -8.01 -8.09
C GLU A 800 27.01 -7.79 -6.58
N ALA A 801 26.48 -8.67 -5.71
CA ALA A 801 26.61 -8.53 -4.26
C ALA A 801 28.08 -8.37 -3.82
N PRO A 802 28.35 -7.55 -2.79
CA PRO A 802 29.67 -7.42 -2.19
C PRO A 802 30.21 -8.76 -1.63
N GLN A 803 31.53 -8.88 -1.57
CA GLN A 803 32.21 -10.10 -1.10
C GLN A 803 31.80 -10.49 0.32
N ASP A 804 31.71 -9.52 1.24
CA ASP A 804 31.34 -9.73 2.64
C ASP A 804 29.89 -10.19 2.81
N VAL A 805 29.03 -9.93 1.82
CA VAL A 805 27.67 -10.47 1.76
C VAL A 805 27.69 -11.90 1.22
N MET A 806 28.44 -12.17 0.14
CA MET A 806 28.59 -13.52 -0.43
C MET A 806 29.20 -14.51 0.57
N ASP A 807 30.22 -14.08 1.32
CA ASP A 807 30.92 -14.92 2.31
C ASP A 807 30.05 -15.35 3.50
N ARG A 808 28.83 -14.82 3.64
CA ARG A 808 27.85 -15.25 4.66
C ARG A 808 27.19 -16.58 4.33
N TYR A 809 27.16 -16.96 3.05
CA TYR A 809 26.49 -18.16 2.59
C TYR A 809 27.44 -19.37 2.60
N LYS A 810 26.87 -20.56 2.63
CA LYS A 810 27.58 -21.84 2.45
C LYS A 810 27.56 -22.29 0.99
N ALA A 811 26.51 -21.93 0.27
CA ALA A 811 26.39 -22.25 -1.14
C ALA A 811 25.73 -21.12 -1.95
N MET A 812 26.16 -21.01 -3.21
CA MET A 812 25.58 -20.15 -4.24
C MET A 812 25.10 -21.02 -5.41
N ILE A 813 23.86 -20.84 -5.84
CA ILE A 813 23.21 -21.65 -6.87
C ILE A 813 22.69 -20.74 -7.98
N PHE A 814 23.19 -20.92 -9.20
CA PHE A 814 22.62 -20.24 -10.36
C PHE A 814 21.33 -20.93 -10.84
N LEU A 815 20.34 -20.17 -11.30
CA LEU A 815 19.12 -20.70 -11.95
C LEU A 815 18.83 -20.00 -13.27
N GLY A 816 18.61 -18.68 -13.21
CA GLY A 816 18.11 -17.90 -14.34
C GLY A 816 19.18 -17.37 -15.28
N TRP A 817 18.84 -16.28 -15.98
CA TRP A 817 19.73 -15.64 -16.92
C TRP A 817 20.93 -15.03 -16.19
N ASN A 818 22.13 -15.16 -16.76
CA ASN A 818 23.29 -14.40 -16.32
C ASN A 818 24.12 -13.94 -17.51
N SER A 819 24.34 -12.64 -17.62
CA SER A 819 25.38 -12.07 -18.50
C SER A 819 26.72 -12.06 -17.77
N TYR A 820 27.74 -12.70 -18.35
CA TYR A 820 29.08 -12.77 -17.76
C TYR A 820 29.69 -11.37 -17.55
N ASP A 821 30.22 -11.14 -16.36
CA ASP A 821 31.07 -10.01 -16.01
C ASP A 821 32.25 -10.52 -15.18
N ALA A 822 33.46 -10.12 -15.55
CA ALA A 822 34.67 -10.63 -14.91
C ALA A 822 34.75 -10.28 -13.42
N ASN A 823 34.27 -9.10 -13.01
CA ASN A 823 34.33 -8.69 -11.60
C ASN A 823 33.39 -9.50 -10.74
N ASP A 824 32.21 -9.85 -11.26
CA ASP A 824 31.29 -10.75 -10.58
C ASP A 824 31.93 -12.12 -10.35
N PHE A 825 32.54 -12.69 -11.40
CA PHE A 825 33.18 -14.00 -11.31
C PHE A 825 34.44 -13.99 -10.44
N LEU A 826 35.18 -12.87 -10.35
CA LEU A 826 36.27 -12.72 -9.38
C LEU A 826 35.77 -12.86 -7.93
N ARG A 827 34.64 -12.24 -7.59
CA ARG A 827 34.06 -12.37 -6.24
C ARG A 827 33.52 -13.78 -5.97
N ILE A 828 32.88 -14.38 -6.98
CA ILE A 828 32.40 -15.77 -6.89
C ILE A 828 33.58 -16.74 -6.72
N ARG A 829 34.66 -16.56 -7.48
CA ARG A 829 35.91 -17.32 -7.29
C ARG A 829 36.39 -17.22 -5.86
N ASP A 830 36.49 -16.00 -5.31
CA ASP A 830 36.99 -15.78 -3.95
C ASP A 830 36.09 -16.43 -2.89
N PHE A 831 34.77 -16.39 -3.09
CA PHE A 831 33.80 -17.10 -2.25
C PHE A 831 34.06 -18.61 -2.23
N VAL A 832 34.21 -19.23 -3.41
CA VAL A 832 34.49 -20.67 -3.51
C VAL A 832 35.85 -20.99 -2.90
N PHE A 833 36.88 -20.20 -3.23
CA PHE A 833 38.24 -20.42 -2.73
C PHE A 833 38.29 -20.45 -1.19
N LYS A 834 37.45 -19.65 -0.52
CA LYS A 834 37.31 -19.59 0.94
C LYS A 834 36.49 -20.72 1.56
N GLY A 835 35.94 -21.64 0.77
CA GLY A 835 35.15 -22.79 1.27
C GLY A 835 33.71 -22.86 0.78
N GLY A 836 33.26 -21.89 -0.02
CA GLY A 836 31.93 -21.89 -0.59
C GLY A 836 31.68 -23.03 -1.59
N THR A 837 30.42 -23.45 -1.70
CA THR A 837 29.97 -24.35 -2.78
C THR A 837 29.25 -23.57 -3.87
N LEU A 838 29.67 -23.71 -5.12
CA LEU A 838 29.01 -23.08 -6.26
C LEU A 838 28.35 -24.14 -7.15
N LEU A 839 27.10 -23.92 -7.54
CA LEU A 839 26.38 -24.76 -8.50
C LEU A 839 25.99 -23.91 -9.72
N LEU A 840 26.45 -24.31 -10.91
CA LEU A 840 26.09 -23.67 -12.17
C LEU A 840 26.11 -24.63 -13.36
N THR A 841 25.38 -24.24 -14.41
CA THR A 841 25.55 -24.76 -15.77
C THR A 841 26.41 -23.84 -16.64
N ALA A 842 26.92 -24.34 -17.76
CA ALA A 842 27.64 -23.54 -18.74
C ALA A 842 26.82 -22.38 -19.31
N ALA A 843 25.47 -22.44 -19.27
CA ALA A 843 24.62 -21.34 -19.70
C ALA A 843 24.79 -20.06 -18.86
N HIS A 844 25.29 -20.16 -17.63
CA HIS A 844 25.51 -19.00 -16.77
C HIS A 844 26.84 -18.28 -17.04
N LEU A 845 27.69 -18.85 -17.91
CA LEU A 845 28.96 -18.26 -18.35
C LEU A 845 28.78 -17.43 -19.65
N ASN A 846 27.55 -17.01 -19.94
CA ASN A 846 27.16 -16.48 -21.24
C ASN A 846 27.54 -15.01 -21.41
N GLU A 847 28.30 -14.71 -22.46
CA GLU A 847 28.61 -13.35 -22.93
C GLU A 847 27.59 -12.87 -23.99
N GLU A 848 26.83 -13.78 -24.60
CA GLU A 848 25.78 -13.41 -25.56
C GLU A 848 24.61 -12.71 -24.85
N LEU A 849 24.19 -11.56 -25.38
CA LEU A 849 23.13 -10.73 -24.80
C LEU A 849 21.78 -10.93 -25.47
N GLN A 850 21.75 -11.57 -26.64
CA GLN A 850 20.50 -11.89 -27.33
C GLN A 850 19.86 -13.15 -26.72
N PRO A 851 18.61 -13.08 -26.21
CA PRO A 851 17.96 -14.17 -25.48
C PRO A 851 17.58 -15.39 -26.34
N ASP A 852 17.56 -15.22 -27.65
CA ASP A 852 17.26 -16.25 -28.65
C ASP A 852 18.50 -16.84 -29.32
N GLN A 853 19.70 -16.32 -29.01
CA GLN A 853 20.96 -16.83 -29.56
C GLN A 853 21.59 -17.89 -28.65
N PRO A 854 22.37 -18.83 -29.22
CA PRO A 854 23.06 -19.85 -28.43
C PRO A 854 24.09 -19.25 -27.47
N VAL A 855 24.31 -19.93 -26.35
CA VAL A 855 25.31 -19.53 -25.34
C VAL A 855 26.70 -19.40 -25.96
N ARG A 856 27.31 -18.23 -25.75
CA ARG A 856 28.68 -17.89 -26.15
C ARG A 856 29.51 -17.62 -24.90
N PHE A 857 30.66 -18.29 -24.77
CA PHE A 857 31.60 -17.98 -23.68
C PHE A 857 32.39 -16.73 -23.98
N PRO A 858 32.86 -16.00 -22.96
CA PRO A 858 33.69 -14.81 -23.16
C PRO A 858 34.99 -15.15 -23.88
N ALA A 859 35.51 -14.16 -24.62
CA ALA A 859 36.82 -14.27 -25.27
C ALA A 859 37.95 -14.28 -24.25
N ASP A 860 37.85 -13.46 -23.20
CA ASP A 860 38.70 -13.52 -22.01
C ASP A 860 38.01 -14.37 -20.93
N ASP A 861 38.42 -15.61 -20.81
CA ASP A 861 37.87 -16.60 -19.89
C ASP A 861 38.87 -16.96 -18.76
N ALA A 862 39.89 -16.12 -18.50
CA ALA A 862 40.96 -16.45 -17.55
C ALA A 862 40.42 -16.83 -16.16
N VAL A 863 39.47 -16.06 -15.62
CA VAL A 863 38.85 -16.34 -14.31
C VAL A 863 38.02 -17.64 -14.36
N ILE A 864 37.36 -17.93 -15.48
CA ILE A 864 36.61 -19.17 -15.66
C ILE A 864 37.55 -20.37 -15.68
N ARG A 865 38.68 -20.27 -16.39
CA ARG A 865 39.71 -21.32 -16.42
C ARG A 865 40.38 -21.53 -15.07
N GLU A 866 40.59 -20.47 -14.30
CA GLU A 866 41.05 -20.56 -12.91
C GLU A 866 40.06 -21.34 -12.04
N MET A 867 38.76 -21.11 -12.20
CA MET A 867 37.71 -21.76 -11.41
C MET A 867 37.43 -23.20 -11.85
N LEU A 868 37.33 -23.46 -13.16
CA LEU A 868 36.80 -24.70 -13.75
C LEU A 868 37.89 -25.57 -14.42
N GLY A 869 39.13 -25.08 -14.48
CA GLY A 869 40.24 -25.72 -15.17
C GLY A 869 40.33 -25.38 -16.67
N GLU A 870 41.53 -25.52 -17.25
CA GLU A 870 41.82 -25.21 -18.66
C GLU A 870 40.96 -26.01 -19.65
N ASN A 871 40.54 -27.22 -19.27
CA ASN A 871 39.73 -28.12 -20.11
C ASN A 871 38.22 -27.99 -19.89
N TYR A 872 37.73 -26.98 -19.16
CA TYR A 872 36.30 -26.87 -18.80
C TYR A 872 35.34 -26.91 -20.01
N ARG A 873 35.81 -26.41 -21.17
CA ARG A 873 35.05 -26.43 -22.44
C ARG A 873 34.89 -27.82 -23.05
N GLN A 874 35.71 -28.78 -22.63
CA GLN A 874 35.75 -30.17 -23.15
C GLN A 874 34.99 -31.14 -22.25
N LEU A 875 34.58 -30.71 -21.05
CA LEU A 875 33.79 -31.53 -20.14
C LEU A 875 32.41 -31.82 -20.77
N THR A 876 31.90 -33.04 -20.58
CA THR A 876 30.60 -33.47 -21.16
C THR A 876 29.59 -33.95 -20.12
N THR A 877 30.02 -34.15 -18.87
CA THR A 877 29.20 -34.66 -17.77
C THR A 877 29.28 -33.74 -16.55
N LYS A 878 28.30 -33.81 -15.64
CA LYS A 878 28.35 -33.17 -14.31
C LYS A 878 29.71 -33.48 -13.68
N THR A 879 30.44 -32.45 -13.29
CA THR A 879 31.79 -32.57 -12.72
C THR A 879 31.88 -31.76 -11.44
N GLU A 880 32.43 -32.35 -10.38
CA GLU A 880 32.81 -31.61 -9.17
C GLU A 880 34.28 -31.20 -9.26
N ILE A 881 34.54 -29.91 -9.09
CA ILE A 881 35.86 -29.30 -9.25
C ILE A 881 36.24 -28.64 -7.92
N ALA A 882 37.38 -29.04 -7.36
CA ALA A 882 37.92 -28.40 -6.17
C ALA A 882 38.52 -27.03 -6.52
N CYS A 883 38.21 -26.00 -5.74
CA CYS A 883 38.75 -24.66 -5.90
C CYS A 883 39.01 -24.06 -4.52
N GLY A 884 40.29 -23.92 -4.15
CA GLY A 884 40.69 -23.58 -2.78
C GLY A 884 40.16 -24.59 -1.77
N SER A 885 39.52 -24.10 -0.71
CA SER A 885 38.86 -24.91 0.32
C SER A 885 37.41 -25.30 -0.03
N GLY A 886 36.88 -24.79 -1.14
CA GLY A 886 35.51 -25.03 -1.58
C GLY A 886 35.43 -25.92 -2.81
N LYS A 887 34.23 -25.94 -3.42
CA LYS A 887 33.99 -26.75 -4.61
C LYS A 887 32.97 -26.12 -5.57
N ILE A 888 33.09 -26.49 -6.83
CA ILE A 888 32.17 -26.11 -7.90
C ILE A 888 31.53 -27.38 -8.46
N ILE A 889 30.20 -27.41 -8.51
CA ILE A 889 29.42 -28.44 -9.19
C ILE A 889 29.03 -27.85 -10.55
N TYR A 890 29.71 -28.32 -11.60
CA TYR A 890 29.59 -27.77 -12.95
C TYR A 890 28.86 -28.73 -13.89
N PHE A 891 27.78 -28.24 -14.48
CA PHE A 891 27.07 -28.90 -15.58
C PHE A 891 27.53 -28.27 -16.91
N PRO A 892 28.35 -28.95 -17.72
CA PRO A 892 28.98 -28.35 -18.90
C PRO A 892 28.03 -28.08 -20.07
N GLN A 893 26.76 -28.47 -19.95
CA GLN A 893 25.75 -28.25 -20.97
C GLN A 893 25.40 -26.76 -21.06
N LYS A 894 25.35 -26.24 -22.29
CA LYS A 894 24.90 -24.88 -22.63
C LYS A 894 23.37 -24.76 -22.56
N ALA A 895 22.80 -25.23 -21.47
CA ALA A 895 21.38 -25.33 -21.21
C ALA A 895 21.08 -24.83 -19.79
N TYR A 896 19.91 -24.22 -19.61
CA TYR A 896 19.45 -23.76 -18.30
C TYR A 896 18.86 -24.93 -17.47
N PRO A 897 18.83 -24.83 -16.13
CA PRO A 897 18.37 -25.92 -15.26
C PRO A 897 16.97 -26.46 -15.54
N ALA A 898 16.04 -25.65 -16.04
CA ALA A 898 14.69 -26.09 -16.40
C ALA A 898 14.62 -27.03 -17.62
N GLU A 899 15.72 -27.18 -18.37
CA GLU A 899 15.74 -28.08 -19.52
C GLU A 899 15.61 -29.54 -19.08
N THR A 900 14.76 -30.30 -19.78
CA THR A 900 14.41 -31.69 -19.41
C THR A 900 15.63 -32.58 -19.19
N MET A 901 16.69 -32.36 -19.97
CA MET A 901 17.94 -33.12 -19.89
C MET A 901 18.79 -32.84 -18.63
N LEU A 902 18.57 -31.71 -17.94
CA LEU A 902 19.33 -31.31 -16.76
C LEU A 902 18.49 -31.33 -15.48
N LYS A 903 17.18 -31.08 -15.61
CA LYS A 903 16.30 -30.72 -14.48
C LYS A 903 16.39 -31.69 -13.31
N ALA A 904 16.34 -33.00 -13.56
CA ALA A 904 16.38 -34.00 -12.49
C ALA A 904 17.71 -33.97 -11.72
N ASP A 905 18.84 -34.07 -12.43
CA ASP A 905 20.18 -34.09 -11.84
C ASP A 905 20.52 -32.77 -11.12
N TYR A 906 20.03 -31.64 -11.66
CA TYR A 906 20.22 -30.33 -11.05
C TYR A 906 19.42 -30.18 -9.75
N VAL A 907 18.16 -30.62 -9.74
CA VAL A 907 17.32 -30.66 -8.54
C VAL A 907 17.93 -31.55 -7.45
N GLU A 908 18.46 -32.72 -7.81
CA GLU A 908 19.15 -33.58 -6.85
C GLU A 908 20.41 -32.91 -6.28
N ALA A 909 21.22 -32.24 -7.11
CA ALA A 909 22.36 -31.45 -6.63
C ALA A 909 21.92 -30.32 -5.67
N MET A 910 20.81 -29.63 -5.95
CA MET A 910 20.25 -28.61 -5.05
C MET A 910 19.84 -29.21 -3.71
N LYS A 911 19.17 -30.37 -3.70
CA LYS A 911 18.77 -31.07 -2.47
C LYS A 911 19.96 -31.54 -1.66
N GLU A 912 21.01 -32.06 -2.30
CA GLU A 912 22.26 -32.47 -1.64
C GLU A 912 22.93 -31.29 -0.92
N ILE A 913 23.03 -30.16 -1.61
CA ILE A 913 23.56 -28.90 -1.04
C ILE A 913 22.68 -28.46 0.15
N ALA A 914 21.36 -28.46 -0.04
CA ALA A 914 20.40 -28.02 0.97
C ALA A 914 20.42 -28.89 2.24
N ALA A 915 20.41 -30.20 2.07
CA ALA A 915 20.49 -31.16 3.16
C ALA A 915 21.79 -31.03 3.95
N LYS A 916 22.92 -30.84 3.26
CA LYS A 916 24.21 -30.61 3.92
C LYS A 916 24.19 -29.32 4.74
N ALA A 917 23.74 -28.21 4.15
CA ALA A 917 23.68 -26.91 4.80
C ALA A 917 22.75 -26.90 6.02
N ALA A 918 21.60 -27.59 5.95
CA ALA A 918 20.69 -27.76 7.08
C ALA A 918 21.26 -28.68 8.16
N GLY A 919 21.94 -29.76 7.78
CA GLY A 919 22.57 -30.71 8.70
C GLY A 919 23.57 -30.06 9.64
N GLU A 920 24.38 -29.13 9.13
CA GLU A 920 25.37 -28.36 9.91
C GLU A 920 24.74 -27.46 10.98
N GLU A 921 23.43 -27.16 10.89
CA GLU A 921 22.71 -26.29 11.81
C GLU A 921 21.98 -27.05 12.93
N THR A 922 21.75 -28.36 12.78
CA THR A 922 20.99 -29.19 13.74
C THR A 922 21.53 -29.15 15.17
N CYS A 923 22.85 -29.01 15.35
CA CYS A 923 23.46 -28.95 16.67
C CYS A 923 23.15 -27.65 17.42
N LYS A 924 22.89 -26.55 16.70
CA LYS A 924 22.60 -25.21 17.25
C LYS A 924 21.11 -24.97 17.52
N GLY A 925 20.24 -25.83 17.01
CA GLY A 925 18.78 -25.69 17.06
C GLY A 925 18.24 -25.58 15.64
N TRP A 926 17.39 -26.53 15.25
CA TRP A 926 16.80 -26.62 13.91
C TRP A 926 15.47 -27.38 13.90
N MET A 927 14.65 -27.19 12.88
CA MET A 927 13.41 -27.94 12.70
C MET A 927 13.58 -29.10 11.72
N GLU A 928 13.07 -30.27 12.07
CA GLU A 928 12.90 -31.36 11.11
C GLU A 928 11.86 -30.96 10.07
N ALA A 929 12.10 -31.32 8.80
CA ALA A 929 11.17 -31.01 7.72
C ALA A 929 9.78 -31.61 8.02
N ALA A 930 8.76 -30.75 8.02
CA ALA A 930 7.38 -31.13 8.28
C ALA A 930 6.45 -30.42 7.29
N PRO A 931 5.43 -31.11 6.75
CA PRO A 931 4.42 -30.47 5.92
C PRO A 931 3.72 -29.34 6.66
N SER A 932 3.43 -28.25 5.94
CA SER A 932 2.70 -27.09 6.48
C SER A 932 3.34 -26.39 7.68
N VAL A 933 4.66 -26.53 7.86
CA VAL A 933 5.43 -25.84 8.89
C VAL A 933 6.53 -25.01 8.22
N GLY A 934 6.35 -23.70 8.26
CA GLY A 934 7.36 -22.72 7.84
C GLY A 934 8.15 -22.24 9.06
N PHE A 935 9.46 -22.02 8.91
CA PHE A 935 10.28 -21.47 9.97
C PHE A 935 11.41 -20.56 9.46
N THR A 936 11.81 -19.65 10.33
CA THR A 936 13.02 -18.82 10.14
C THR A 936 13.90 -18.92 11.37
N VAL A 937 15.21 -18.73 11.17
CA VAL A 937 16.21 -18.80 12.24
C VAL A 937 16.92 -17.46 12.33
N TRP A 938 17.03 -16.93 13.54
CA TRP A 938 17.67 -15.66 13.84
C TRP A 938 18.76 -15.88 14.87
N ASP A 939 19.99 -15.52 14.51
CA ASP A 939 21.14 -15.68 15.40
C ASP A 939 21.55 -14.33 15.99
N HIS A 940 21.67 -14.30 17.30
CA HIS A 940 22.32 -13.23 18.06
C HIS A 940 23.60 -13.79 18.72
N SER A 941 24.44 -12.93 19.30
CA SER A 941 25.74 -13.35 19.84
C SER A 941 25.65 -14.35 21.00
N ASP A 942 24.54 -14.33 21.75
CA ASP A 942 24.32 -15.12 22.97
C ASP A 942 23.19 -16.16 22.85
N ARG A 943 22.40 -16.12 21.76
CA ARG A 943 21.23 -16.99 21.59
C ARG A 943 20.83 -17.15 20.12
N ARG A 944 20.06 -18.20 19.86
CA ARG A 944 19.32 -18.40 18.61
C ARG A 944 17.81 -18.35 18.87
N THR A 945 17.07 -17.64 18.04
CA THR A 945 15.60 -17.65 18.04
C THR A 945 15.08 -18.30 16.77
N ILE A 946 14.16 -19.25 16.91
CA ILE A 946 13.45 -19.87 15.80
C ILE A 946 12.01 -19.39 15.85
N TYR A 947 11.51 -18.84 14.75
CA TYR A 947 10.10 -18.51 14.57
C TYR A 947 9.43 -19.61 13.75
N LEU A 948 8.27 -20.10 14.18
CA LEU A 948 7.48 -21.12 13.48
C LEU A 948 6.10 -20.57 13.12
N LEU A 949 5.61 -20.98 11.95
CA LEU A 949 4.28 -20.65 11.47
C LEU A 949 3.59 -21.89 10.91
N ASN A 950 2.31 -22.06 11.26
CA ASN A 950 1.44 -23.03 10.63
C ASN A 950 1.04 -22.49 9.26
N THR A 951 1.58 -23.05 8.18
CA THR A 951 1.32 -22.58 6.82
C THR A 951 0.06 -23.19 6.18
N ASP A 952 -0.67 -24.02 6.93
CA ASP A 952 -1.96 -24.57 6.49
C ASP A 952 -3.13 -23.64 6.79
N TRP A 953 -3.37 -22.74 5.84
CA TRP A 953 -4.55 -21.88 5.81
C TRP A 953 -5.81 -22.60 5.30
N ALA A 954 -5.66 -23.72 4.59
CA ALA A 954 -6.71 -24.31 3.77
C ALA A 954 -7.55 -25.35 4.51
N SER A 955 -6.96 -26.14 5.42
CA SER A 955 -7.71 -27.16 6.18
C SER A 955 -8.47 -26.54 7.37
N ASP A 956 -9.12 -27.37 8.20
CA ASP A 956 -9.73 -26.94 9.46
C ASP A 956 -8.84 -27.30 10.68
N GLN A 957 -7.58 -27.67 10.46
CA GLN A 957 -6.66 -28.02 11.55
C GLN A 957 -6.02 -26.78 12.18
N ASP A 958 -6.34 -26.51 13.44
CA ASP A 958 -5.83 -25.33 14.15
C ASP A 958 -4.39 -25.44 14.63
N GLN A 959 -3.79 -26.63 14.51
CA GLN A 959 -2.42 -26.88 14.91
C GLN A 959 -1.76 -27.96 14.04
N ARG A 960 -0.43 -27.87 13.88
CA ARG A 960 0.40 -28.85 13.19
C ARG A 960 1.52 -29.38 14.11
N PRO A 961 1.74 -30.70 14.19
CA PRO A 961 2.87 -31.25 14.93
C PRO A 961 4.17 -31.00 14.16
N ALA A 962 5.24 -30.68 14.88
CA ALA A 962 6.59 -30.56 14.34
C ALA A 962 7.62 -31.15 15.33
N THR A 963 8.84 -31.36 14.85
CA THR A 963 9.94 -31.85 15.69
C THR A 963 11.09 -30.85 15.67
N PHE A 964 11.44 -30.35 16.85
CA PHE A 964 12.59 -29.50 17.07
C PHE A 964 13.82 -30.35 17.45
N ILE A 965 14.96 -30.06 16.85
CA ILE A 965 16.22 -30.76 17.07
C ILE A 965 17.23 -29.80 17.69
N TYR A 966 17.84 -30.18 18.83
CA TYR A 966 18.90 -29.40 19.47
C TYR A 966 19.94 -30.30 20.14
N LYS A 967 21.23 -30.08 19.83
CA LYS A 967 22.36 -30.90 20.30
C LYS A 967 22.13 -32.42 20.21
N GLY A 968 21.46 -32.87 19.15
CA GLY A 968 21.16 -34.29 18.89
C GLY A 968 19.93 -34.86 19.63
N LYS A 969 19.25 -34.07 20.46
CA LYS A 969 17.94 -34.42 21.05
C LYS A 969 16.80 -33.96 20.15
N LYS A 970 15.69 -34.70 20.18
CA LYS A 970 14.45 -34.39 19.46
C LYS A 970 13.35 -34.06 20.46
N PHE A 971 12.64 -32.96 20.22
CA PHE A 971 11.54 -32.49 21.06
C PHE A 971 10.28 -32.30 20.21
N PRO A 972 9.14 -32.89 20.60
CA PRO A 972 7.88 -32.62 19.91
C PRO A 972 7.41 -31.20 20.24
N VAL A 973 7.02 -30.45 19.22
CA VAL A 973 6.43 -29.11 19.36
C VAL A 973 5.14 -29.02 18.54
N VAL A 974 4.30 -28.06 18.89
CA VAL A 974 3.02 -27.83 18.23
C VAL A 974 3.02 -26.41 17.67
N VAL A 975 2.63 -26.26 16.42
CA VAL A 975 2.58 -24.96 15.72
C VAL A 975 1.12 -24.58 15.49
N ARG A 976 0.67 -23.51 16.16
CA ARG A 976 -0.75 -23.11 16.18
C ARG A 976 -1.07 -22.05 15.12
N ARG A 977 -2.35 -21.97 14.74
CA ARG A 977 -2.89 -20.83 13.97
C ARG A 977 -2.90 -19.55 14.80
N TYR A 978 -2.82 -18.40 14.13
CA TYR A 978 -2.84 -17.08 14.78
C TYR A 978 -1.73 -16.85 15.82
N HIS A 979 -0.64 -17.65 15.75
CA HIS A 979 0.53 -17.55 16.60
C HIS A 979 1.82 -17.60 15.77
N ILE A 980 2.78 -16.76 16.14
CA ILE A 980 4.18 -16.95 15.76
C ILE A 980 4.80 -17.69 16.94
N GLU A 981 5.05 -18.99 16.79
CA GLU A 981 5.71 -19.72 17.87
C GLU A 981 7.18 -19.33 17.93
N THR A 982 7.73 -19.18 19.12
CA THR A 982 9.14 -18.83 19.33
C THR A 982 9.86 -19.94 20.10
N ILE A 983 11.07 -20.28 19.67
CA ILE A 983 11.98 -21.17 20.41
C ILE A 983 13.30 -20.45 20.60
N HIS A 984 13.68 -20.17 21.83
CA HIS A 984 14.92 -19.48 22.20
C HIS A 984 15.95 -20.50 22.69
N CYS A 985 17.04 -20.69 21.95
CA CYS A 985 18.09 -21.66 22.23
C CYS A 985 19.34 -20.95 22.77
N ALA A 986 19.80 -21.32 23.96
CA ALA A 986 21.06 -20.85 24.51
C ALA A 986 21.68 -21.91 25.45
N ASP A 987 22.98 -22.14 25.33
CA ASP A 987 23.77 -22.98 26.25
C ASP A 987 23.17 -24.36 26.59
N GLY A 988 22.51 -25.01 25.63
CA GLY A 988 21.91 -26.35 25.83
C GLY A 988 20.50 -26.35 26.45
N LEU A 989 19.89 -25.19 26.67
CA LEU A 989 18.47 -25.06 26.98
C LEU A 989 17.74 -24.39 25.81
N ALA A 990 16.57 -24.91 25.46
CA ALA A 990 15.64 -24.24 24.55
C ALA A 990 14.34 -23.90 25.30
N VAL A 991 13.82 -22.70 25.09
CA VAL A 991 12.67 -22.17 25.84
C VAL A 991 11.59 -21.74 24.85
N MET A 992 10.37 -22.23 25.05
CA MET A 992 9.21 -21.96 24.19
C MET A 992 8.01 -21.48 25.04
N PRO A 993 7.58 -20.22 24.92
CA PRO A 993 6.37 -19.73 25.59
C PRO A 993 5.10 -20.26 24.92
N ALA A 994 3.97 -20.28 25.66
CA ALA A 994 2.67 -20.66 25.09
C ALA A 994 1.81 -19.45 24.68
N SER A 995 2.03 -18.26 25.22
CA SER A 995 1.34 -17.04 24.79
C SER A 995 2.02 -16.37 23.60
N ASN A 996 1.23 -15.78 22.69
CA ASN A 996 1.71 -14.94 21.59
C ASN A 996 2.29 -13.58 22.05
N THR A 997 2.23 -13.27 23.35
CA THR A 997 2.66 -11.99 23.92
C THR A 997 3.75 -12.14 24.98
N THR A 998 4.29 -13.35 25.16
CA THR A 998 5.36 -13.61 26.13
C THR A 998 6.70 -13.68 25.40
N ASP A 999 7.63 -12.78 25.75
CA ASP A 999 8.99 -12.79 25.20
C ASP A 999 9.97 -13.42 26.21
N ILE A 1000 10.96 -14.15 25.68
CA ILE A 1000 12.10 -14.63 26.47
C ILE A 1000 13.23 -13.62 26.33
N LEU A 1001 13.52 -12.92 27.43
CA LEU A 1001 14.50 -11.83 27.44
C LEU A 1001 15.93 -12.38 27.44
N SER A 1002 16.22 -13.38 28.28
CA SER A 1002 17.55 -14.00 28.35
C SER A 1002 17.50 -15.43 28.90
N VAL A 1003 18.48 -16.24 28.49
CA VAL A 1003 18.74 -17.58 29.05
C VAL A 1003 20.23 -17.65 29.36
N CYS A 1004 20.59 -17.73 30.63
CA CYS A 1004 21.98 -17.66 31.08
C CYS A 1004 22.38 -18.94 31.80
N LYS A 1005 23.41 -19.65 31.31
CA LYS A 1005 23.95 -20.84 32.00
C LYS A 1005 24.58 -20.47 33.35
N LYS A 1006 24.34 -21.31 34.35
CA LYS A 1006 24.99 -21.31 35.68
C LYS A 1006 25.58 -22.70 35.95
N GLU A 1007 26.33 -22.86 37.05
CA GLU A 1007 27.03 -24.11 37.37
C GLU A 1007 26.13 -25.35 37.37
N ASN A 1008 24.90 -25.25 37.90
CA ASN A 1008 23.97 -26.37 38.08
C ASN A 1008 22.65 -26.25 37.28
N GLY A 1009 22.59 -25.38 36.26
CA GLY A 1009 21.34 -25.09 35.57
C GLY A 1009 21.37 -23.81 34.73
N TRP A 1010 20.22 -23.18 34.53
CA TRP A 1010 20.06 -21.92 33.79
C TRP A 1010 19.16 -20.95 34.55
N VAL A 1011 19.44 -19.67 34.40
CA VAL A 1011 18.54 -18.58 34.78
C VAL A 1011 17.82 -18.11 33.53
N VAL A 1012 16.49 -18.15 33.54
CA VAL A 1012 15.64 -17.70 32.43
C VAL A 1012 14.88 -16.45 32.87
N LYS A 1013 15.03 -15.36 32.09
CA LYS A 1013 14.30 -14.12 32.28
C LYS A 1013 13.15 -14.06 31.27
N VAL A 1014 11.92 -13.98 31.77
CA VAL A 1014 10.68 -14.06 30.97
C VAL A 1014 9.86 -12.80 31.18
N GLN A 1015 9.32 -12.24 30.11
CA GLN A 1015 8.33 -11.17 30.17
C GLN A 1015 6.96 -11.70 29.77
N THR A 1016 5.99 -11.69 30.69
CA THR A 1016 4.61 -12.10 30.44
C THR A 1016 3.69 -10.87 30.46
N THR A 1017 2.63 -10.87 29.63
CA THR A 1017 1.55 -9.85 29.67
C THR A 1017 0.24 -10.37 30.29
N GLY A 1018 0.30 -11.58 30.84
CA GLY A 1018 -0.78 -12.31 31.50
C GLY A 1018 -0.28 -13.67 31.97
N ASN A 1019 -1.20 -14.59 32.23
CA ASN A 1019 -0.86 -15.96 32.64
C ASN A 1019 -0.27 -16.74 31.47
N ASP A 1020 0.79 -17.51 31.71
CA ASP A 1020 1.43 -18.30 30.67
C ASP A 1020 2.10 -19.57 31.21
N VAL A 1021 2.37 -20.52 30.31
CA VAL A 1021 3.19 -21.71 30.57
C VAL A 1021 4.35 -21.72 29.58
N VAL A 1022 5.56 -21.67 30.10
CA VAL A 1022 6.79 -21.72 29.31
C VAL A 1022 7.39 -23.12 29.37
N GLN A 1023 7.63 -23.74 28.22
CA GLN A 1023 8.26 -25.05 28.10
C GLN A 1023 9.78 -24.91 28.01
N CYS A 1024 10.50 -25.58 28.90
CA CYS A 1024 11.96 -25.65 28.92
C CYS A 1024 12.41 -27.03 28.42
N MET A 1025 13.02 -27.06 27.24
CA MET A 1025 13.55 -28.25 26.56
C MET A 1025 15.06 -28.35 26.82
N ASN A 1026 15.46 -29.29 27.68
CA ASN A 1026 16.84 -29.47 28.09
C ASN A 1026 17.56 -30.41 27.13
N ALA A 1027 18.50 -29.88 26.34
CA ALA A 1027 19.23 -30.66 25.34
C ALA A 1027 20.35 -31.55 25.92
N VAL A 1028 20.68 -31.40 27.20
CA VAL A 1028 21.61 -32.29 27.91
C VAL A 1028 20.89 -33.58 28.30
N THR A 1029 19.76 -33.47 29.01
CA THR A 1029 19.01 -34.63 29.54
C THR A 1029 17.97 -35.17 28.56
N GLY A 1030 17.46 -34.32 27.66
CA GLY A 1030 16.32 -34.63 26.78
C GLY A 1030 14.95 -34.45 27.44
N LYS A 1031 14.88 -33.87 28.65
CA LYS A 1031 13.62 -33.61 29.37
C LYS A 1031 12.95 -32.32 28.88
N VAL A 1032 11.63 -32.26 29.04
CA VAL A 1032 10.82 -31.05 28.85
C VAL A 1032 10.12 -30.73 30.18
N GLU A 1033 10.33 -29.54 30.70
CA GLU A 1033 9.79 -29.09 31.99
C GLU A 1033 8.98 -27.80 31.79
N PRO A 1034 7.70 -27.75 32.22
CA PRO A 1034 6.89 -26.54 32.13
C PRO A 1034 7.10 -25.64 33.36
N ILE A 1035 7.10 -24.32 33.14
CA ILE A 1035 7.11 -23.29 34.17
C ILE A 1035 5.85 -22.45 34.02
N LYS A 1036 5.10 -22.28 35.10
CA LYS A 1036 3.85 -21.53 35.11
C LYS A 1036 4.07 -20.13 35.66
N PHE A 1037 3.54 -19.12 34.97
CA PHE A 1037 3.47 -17.74 35.41
C PHE A 1037 2.01 -17.34 35.56
N ASP A 1038 1.63 -16.85 36.74
CA ASP A 1038 0.23 -16.56 37.09
C ASP A 1038 -0.12 -15.07 37.01
N GLU A 1039 0.87 -14.20 36.76
CA GLU A 1039 0.69 -12.74 36.70
C GLU A 1039 1.56 -12.12 35.58
N PRO A 1040 1.12 -10.98 34.98
CA PRO A 1040 1.96 -10.20 34.07
C PRO A 1040 3.18 -9.63 34.80
N GLY A 1041 4.30 -9.49 34.09
CA GLY A 1041 5.50 -8.88 34.63
C GLY A 1041 6.78 -9.40 33.99
N VAL A 1042 7.90 -9.05 34.62
CA VAL A 1042 9.22 -9.57 34.26
C VAL A 1042 9.67 -10.49 35.38
N HIS A 1043 9.87 -11.76 35.05
CA HIS A 1043 10.15 -12.85 35.99
C HIS A 1043 11.54 -13.43 35.75
N GLU A 1044 12.18 -13.90 36.82
CA GLU A 1044 13.45 -14.63 36.75
C GLU A 1044 13.26 -15.99 37.45
N VAL A 1045 13.55 -17.07 36.72
CA VAL A 1045 13.36 -18.45 37.21
C VAL A 1045 14.61 -19.28 36.99
N PHE A 1046 14.90 -20.19 37.92
CA PHE A 1046 16.00 -21.13 37.81
C PHE A 1046 15.51 -22.49 37.30
N VAL A 1047 16.18 -23.01 36.26
CA VAL A 1047 15.89 -24.31 35.65
C VAL A 1047 17.08 -25.22 35.90
N ASN A 1048 16.85 -26.39 36.49
CA ASN A 1048 17.92 -27.34 36.82
C ASN A 1048 18.42 -28.07 35.56
N GLU A 1049 19.71 -28.44 35.56
CA GLU A 1049 20.32 -29.26 34.51
C GLU A 1049 19.83 -30.72 34.46
#